data_AF-A0ABD5VWI8-F1
#
_entry.id   AF-A0ABD5VWI8-F1
#
_cell.length_a   1.000
_cell.length_b   1.000
_cell.length_c   1.000
_cell.angle_alpha   90.00
_cell.angle_beta   90.00
_cell.angle_gamma   90.00
#
_symmetry.space_group_name_H-M   'P 1'
#
loop_
_entity.id
_entity.type
_entity.pdbx_description
1 polymer ?
#
loop_
_entity_poly.entity_id
_entity_poly.type
_entity_poly.pdbx_seq_one_letter_code
_entity_poly.pdbx_strand_id
1 'polypeptide(L)'
;MGRPRPPRLGYPVAVLGIIVVGAGLVSVVLPGLFKLVMTNVNRFVLLGTSAATATIGEARPLIDTAGPLPTLLSRASNALMQQYGLAYFSALLAALVIVYRSLRHDEHDGARLLVVVWFAFITMAAFTQLRFNYYLAVPVAVLNGFLIWWVLALVDVDAVTGYRDIESSQVMVVLMVVLVVVVPLAVGVSSANARIPTAMQSTNNVGPGSVTSWDGSLVWMQNNTPEEGNFGGAGNDMEYYGTFERTEDFEYPEGSYGVMSWWDYGHWITVRGERIPVANPFQQHAREAANYLLAQDEATANQVLADLGDEGDQTRYVMVDWQMITPGSKFGAPSAFQNQNNLSLYDYRKPYFSPNQRGQFRNQFYVRGQPYYNSTMVRLYRYHGSAQNPAPVVVDWDQEQQFTGGSYYIKQQGTDTQALRQFDNMTAAREYVQRDQTSQIGGYGPYPLERVPAMEHYRLVKASAAQAPGQLILQRELQNTPSFVKTFERVPGATVEGTAPANTEVRASVEMSVPSRNSTFTYTQYAQTGEDGTFTMTLPYSTTGYENWGPEQGYTNVSVRATGQYEFSTTVTDDQNLTAAYWNASADVTEAQVIGQDDATTSVELTKASETPPPDGAQNQTNTDSNQTNATGNTTNSSALPAPSTSPGGQDDGSATDSAATSPSLDAAAAVARGA
;
A
#
# COMPACT_ATOMS: atom_id res chain seq x y z
N MET A 1 -49.60 33.57 49.36
CA MET A 1 -49.04 32.21 49.24
C MET A 1 -47.82 32.27 48.33
N GLY A 2 -46.62 32.24 48.91
CA GLY A 2 -45.38 32.21 48.12
C GLY A 2 -45.18 30.83 47.53
N ARG A 3 -45.01 30.73 46.20
CA ARG A 3 -44.65 29.46 45.55
C ARG A 3 -43.35 28.92 46.18
N PRO A 4 -43.31 27.64 46.60
CA PRO A 4 -42.08 27.05 47.14
C PRO A 4 -40.99 27.16 46.07
N ARG A 5 -39.83 27.74 46.44
CA ARG A 5 -38.65 27.73 45.57
C ARG A 5 -38.30 26.26 45.31
N PRO A 6 -38.25 25.79 44.05
CA PRO A 6 -37.84 24.42 43.78
C PRO A 6 -36.44 24.19 44.37
N PRO A 7 -36.15 23.00 44.90
CA PRO A 7 -34.82 22.70 45.43
C PRO A 7 -33.77 22.95 44.35
N ARG A 8 -32.58 23.45 44.72
CA ARG A 8 -31.49 23.79 43.78
C ARG A 8 -31.09 22.63 42.84
N LEU A 9 -31.42 21.40 43.21
CA LEU A 9 -31.21 20.17 42.44
C LEU A 9 -32.40 19.76 41.54
N GLY A 10 -33.58 20.33 41.73
CA GLY A 10 -34.80 19.92 41.02
C GLY A 10 -34.71 20.15 39.51
N TYR A 11 -34.11 21.27 39.08
CA TYR A 11 -33.92 21.55 37.66
C TYR A 11 -32.91 20.60 36.98
N PRO A 12 -31.67 20.41 37.49
CA PRO A 12 -30.74 19.43 36.93
C PRO A 12 -31.28 17.99 36.89
N VAL A 13 -31.97 17.56 37.96
CA VAL A 13 -32.56 16.20 38.03
C VAL A 13 -33.70 16.04 37.01
N ALA A 14 -34.54 17.07 36.83
CA ALA A 14 -35.59 17.03 35.82
C ALA A 14 -35.01 16.97 34.40
N VAL A 15 -33.97 17.74 34.10
CA VAL A 15 -33.27 17.71 32.80
C VAL A 15 -32.66 16.33 32.55
N LEU A 16 -31.94 15.77 33.53
CA LEU A 16 -31.39 14.40 33.42
C LEU A 16 -32.49 13.36 33.23
N GLY A 17 -33.59 13.47 33.99
CA GLY A 17 -34.75 12.58 33.86
C GLY A 17 -35.36 12.62 32.46
N ILE A 18 -35.53 13.82 31.89
CA ILE A 18 -36.03 13.99 30.51
C ILE A 18 -35.07 13.37 29.49
N ILE A 19 -33.76 13.56 29.64
CA ILE A 19 -32.76 12.97 28.74
C ILE A 19 -32.81 11.45 28.81
N VAL A 20 -32.85 10.86 30.01
CA VAL A 20 -32.88 9.41 30.20
C VAL A 20 -34.18 8.80 29.66
N VAL A 21 -35.32 9.39 29.98
CA VAL A 21 -36.62 8.92 29.49
C VAL A 21 -36.73 9.10 27.97
N GLY A 22 -36.26 10.22 27.44
CA GLY A 22 -36.21 10.48 25.99
C GLY A 22 -35.32 9.48 25.26
N ALA A 23 -34.12 9.21 25.78
CA ALA A 23 -33.21 8.20 25.22
C ALA A 23 -33.82 6.79 25.28
N GLY A 24 -34.48 6.44 26.39
CA GLY A 24 -35.21 5.17 26.52
C GLY A 24 -36.41 5.05 25.58
N LEU A 25 -37.11 6.16 25.31
CA LEU A 25 -38.19 6.18 24.33
C LEU A 25 -37.63 5.98 22.91
N VAL A 26 -36.55 6.68 22.54
CA VAL A 26 -35.91 6.52 21.24
C VAL A 26 -35.34 5.11 21.06
N SER A 27 -34.80 4.49 22.10
CA SER A 27 -34.29 3.11 22.02
C SER A 27 -35.38 2.08 21.74
N VAL A 28 -36.61 2.32 22.19
CA VAL A 28 -37.76 1.42 21.96
C VAL A 28 -38.50 1.75 20.66
N VAL A 29 -38.78 3.04 20.40
CA VAL A 29 -39.59 3.48 19.26
C VAL A 29 -38.78 3.53 17.96
N LEU A 30 -37.51 3.93 18.03
CA LEU A 30 -36.61 4.09 16.89
C LEU A 30 -35.27 3.36 17.16
N PRO A 31 -35.27 2.02 17.30
CA PRO A 31 -34.09 1.26 17.70
C PRO A 31 -32.91 1.43 16.73
N GLY A 32 -33.18 1.61 15.43
CA GLY A 32 -32.16 1.89 14.43
C GLY A 32 -31.45 3.22 14.66
N LEU A 33 -32.21 4.29 14.94
CA LEU A 33 -31.65 5.61 15.27
C LEU A 33 -30.84 5.56 16.57
N PHE A 34 -31.38 4.91 17.60
CA PHE A 34 -30.66 4.75 18.87
C PHE A 34 -29.34 4.00 18.70
N LYS A 35 -29.36 2.89 17.95
CA LYS A 35 -28.14 2.12 17.66
C LYS A 35 -27.13 2.98 16.89
N LEU A 36 -27.57 3.73 15.87
CA LEU A 36 -26.72 4.65 15.13
C LEU A 36 -26.09 5.70 16.05
N VAL A 37 -26.86 6.35 16.91
CA VAL A 37 -26.36 7.35 17.86
C VAL A 37 -25.37 6.71 18.83
N MET A 38 -25.71 5.57 19.44
CA MET A 38 -24.85 4.90 20.43
C MET A 38 -23.55 4.38 19.81
N THR A 39 -23.60 3.84 18.59
CA THR A 39 -22.42 3.43 17.84
C THR A 39 -21.50 4.64 17.57
N ASN A 40 -22.07 5.78 17.17
CA ASN A 40 -21.29 7.00 16.96
C ASN A 40 -20.73 7.58 18.26
N VAL A 41 -21.49 7.58 19.36
CA VAL A 41 -21.00 8.00 20.69
C VAL A 41 -19.83 7.12 21.14
N ASN A 42 -19.93 5.79 20.97
CA ASN A 42 -18.84 4.89 21.33
C ASN A 42 -17.59 5.13 20.47
N ARG A 43 -17.80 5.38 19.17
CA ARG A 43 -16.74 5.68 18.20
C ARG A 43 -16.07 7.04 18.45
N PHE A 44 -16.82 8.03 18.95
CA PHE A 44 -16.40 9.42 19.10
C PHE A 44 -15.89 9.78 20.51
N VAL A 45 -16.39 9.10 21.55
CA VAL A 45 -16.15 9.48 22.96
C VAL A 45 -15.48 8.37 23.78
N LEU A 46 -15.69 7.09 23.45
CA LEU A 46 -15.29 5.95 24.32
C LEU A 46 -14.05 5.19 23.85
N LEU A 47 -13.21 5.79 22.99
CA LEU A 47 -11.90 5.24 22.56
C LEU A 47 -11.98 3.82 21.93
N GLY A 48 -13.14 3.38 21.45
CA GLY A 48 -13.30 2.07 20.82
C GLY A 48 -12.79 2.06 19.37
N THR A 49 -11.78 1.23 19.08
CA THR A 49 -11.27 1.00 17.72
C THR A 49 -11.23 -0.48 17.37
N SER A 50 -11.76 -0.88 16.20
CA SER A 50 -11.63 -2.25 15.69
C SER A 50 -10.30 -2.46 14.95
N ALA A 51 -9.87 -3.71 14.76
CA ALA A 51 -8.64 -4.04 14.01
C ALA A 51 -8.67 -3.52 12.56
N ALA A 52 -9.81 -3.65 11.86
CA ALA A 52 -9.99 -3.07 10.53
C ALA A 52 -9.88 -1.53 10.56
N THR A 53 -10.50 -0.88 11.56
CA THR A 53 -10.37 0.57 11.77
C THR A 53 -8.91 0.99 12.03
N ALA A 54 -8.11 0.20 12.75
CA ALA A 54 -6.71 0.51 13.03
C ALA A 54 -5.80 0.43 11.80
N THR A 55 -6.18 -0.29 10.74
CA THR A 55 -5.40 -0.29 9.49
C THR A 55 -5.61 0.99 8.67
N ILE A 56 -6.76 1.66 8.84
CA ILE A 56 -7.07 2.93 8.20
C ILE A 56 -6.29 4.05 8.90
N GLY A 57 -5.35 4.68 8.19
CA GLY A 57 -4.38 5.62 8.78
C GLY A 57 -5.02 6.74 9.62
N GLU A 58 -6.10 7.35 9.13
CA GLU A 58 -6.85 8.43 9.80
C GLU A 58 -7.78 7.97 10.93
N ALA A 59 -8.10 6.68 11.01
CA ALA A 59 -9.00 6.13 12.02
C ALA A 59 -8.23 5.59 13.24
N ARG A 60 -6.90 5.62 13.20
CA ARG A 60 -6.03 5.27 14.33
C ARG A 60 -6.22 6.27 15.47
N PRO A 61 -6.11 5.80 16.72
CA PRO A 61 -6.11 6.70 17.87
C PRO A 61 -4.83 7.56 17.84
N LEU A 62 -4.95 8.78 18.36
CA LEU A 62 -3.83 9.72 18.44
C LEU A 62 -2.68 9.19 19.32
N ILE A 63 -3.04 8.38 20.32
CA ILE A 63 -2.10 7.73 21.24
C ILE A 63 -2.51 6.28 21.47
N ASP A 64 -1.52 5.43 21.69
CA ASP A 64 -1.75 4.12 22.31
C ASP A 64 -2.01 4.32 23.82
N THR A 65 -3.18 3.87 24.28
CA THR A 65 -3.66 4.03 25.65
C THR A 65 -3.08 2.99 26.62
N ALA A 66 -2.21 2.08 26.16
CA ALA A 66 -1.57 1.08 27.00
C ALA A 66 -0.50 1.70 27.93
N GLY A 67 -0.49 1.28 29.20
CA GLY A 67 0.54 1.61 30.18
C GLY A 67 0.04 2.48 31.34
N PRO A 68 0.92 2.76 32.32
CA PRO A 68 0.57 3.55 33.50
C PRO A 68 0.32 5.03 33.17
N LEU A 69 -0.50 5.71 33.99
CA LEU A 69 -0.95 7.09 33.75
C LEU A 69 0.18 8.09 33.39
N PRO A 70 1.38 8.08 34.00
CA PRO A 70 2.46 8.99 33.60
C PRO A 70 2.92 8.79 32.15
N THR A 71 2.92 7.54 31.67
CA THR A 71 3.28 7.22 30.27
C THR A 71 2.17 7.62 29.30
N LEU A 72 0.91 7.50 29.72
CA LEU A 72 -0.23 7.98 28.95
C LEU A 72 -0.17 9.50 28.78
N LEU A 73 0.03 10.22 29.88
CA LEU A 73 0.11 11.68 29.88
C LEU A 73 1.27 12.19 29.04
N SER A 74 2.44 11.54 29.09
CA SER A 74 3.59 11.93 28.26
C SER A 74 3.37 11.66 26.77
N ARG A 75 2.72 10.54 26.40
CA ARG A 75 2.31 10.27 25.01
C ARG A 75 1.30 11.30 24.52
N ALA A 76 0.28 11.59 25.33
CA ALA A 76 -0.74 12.58 25.03
C ALA A 76 -0.16 13.97 24.83
N SER A 77 0.70 14.42 25.76
CA SER A 77 1.35 15.73 25.65
C SER A 77 2.24 15.81 24.42
N ASN A 78 2.98 14.75 24.11
CA ASN A 78 3.84 14.71 22.92
C ASN A 78 3.03 14.77 21.63
N ALA A 79 1.94 14.00 21.53
CA ALA A 79 1.09 13.98 20.34
C ALA A 79 0.42 15.34 20.09
N LEU A 80 -0.13 15.96 21.14
CA LEU A 80 -0.71 17.30 21.06
C LEU A 80 0.33 18.38 20.73
N MET A 81 1.51 18.29 21.32
CA MET A 81 2.62 19.19 21.01
C MET A 81 3.06 19.06 19.54
N GLN A 82 3.12 17.85 18.99
CA GLN A 82 3.48 17.64 17.59
C GLN A 82 2.46 18.24 16.62
N GLN A 83 1.17 18.22 16.95
CA GLN A 83 0.11 18.67 16.05
C GLN A 83 -0.29 20.14 16.21
N TYR A 84 -0.30 20.65 17.44
CA TYR A 84 -0.78 21.99 17.77
C TYR A 84 0.28 22.87 18.43
N GLY A 85 1.46 22.33 18.74
CA GLY A 85 2.47 23.03 19.51
C GLY A 85 1.94 23.56 20.85
N LEU A 86 2.37 24.77 21.20
CA LEU A 86 1.93 25.44 22.43
C LEU A 86 0.46 25.89 22.38
N ALA A 87 -0.13 26.02 21.18
CA ALA A 87 -1.47 26.56 21.00
C ALA A 87 -2.54 25.72 21.73
N TYR A 88 -2.38 24.40 21.76
CA TYR A 88 -3.31 23.55 22.51
C TYR A 88 -3.21 23.80 24.03
N PHE A 89 -2.00 23.97 24.56
CA PHE A 89 -1.78 24.17 26.00
C PHE A 89 -2.24 25.56 26.47
N SER A 90 -2.06 26.59 25.64
CA SER A 90 -2.64 27.91 25.91
C SER A 90 -4.16 27.91 25.80
N ALA A 91 -4.75 27.17 24.85
CA ALA A 91 -6.19 26.96 24.80
C ALA A 91 -6.73 26.23 26.05
N LEU A 92 -6.00 25.21 26.53
CA LEU A 92 -6.33 24.52 27.77
C LEU A 92 -6.28 25.47 28.99
N LEU A 93 -5.27 26.34 29.06
CA LEU A 93 -5.20 27.37 30.10
C LEU A 93 -6.40 28.32 30.02
N ALA A 94 -6.77 28.78 28.82
CA ALA A 94 -7.93 29.63 28.60
C ALA A 94 -9.23 28.96 29.08
N ALA A 95 -9.42 27.68 28.75
CA ALA A 95 -10.56 26.90 29.19
C ALA A 95 -10.62 26.78 30.73
N LEU A 96 -9.48 26.52 31.37
CA LEU A 96 -9.37 26.49 32.84
C LEU A 96 -9.71 27.84 33.47
N VAL A 97 -9.27 28.95 32.88
CA VAL A 97 -9.62 30.31 33.32
C VAL A 97 -11.13 30.56 33.22
N ILE A 98 -11.77 30.18 32.11
CA ILE A 98 -13.22 30.30 31.93
C ILE A 98 -13.96 29.51 33.02
N VAL A 99 -13.58 28.25 33.24
CA VAL A 99 -14.19 27.39 34.28
C VAL A 99 -13.98 27.98 35.66
N TYR A 100 -12.76 28.40 35.99
CA TYR A 100 -12.45 29.02 37.28
C TYR A 100 -13.29 30.27 37.53
N ARG A 101 -13.39 31.17 36.54
CA ARG A 101 -14.21 32.39 36.64
C ARG A 101 -15.67 32.06 36.84
N SER A 102 -16.21 31.11 36.07
CA SER A 102 -17.60 30.68 36.21
C SER A 102 -17.92 30.06 37.57
N LEU A 103 -16.94 29.46 38.26
CA LEU A 103 -17.12 28.87 39.59
C LEU A 103 -16.95 29.88 40.73
N ARG A 104 -16.24 31.00 40.51
CA ARG A 104 -15.82 31.94 41.57
C ARG A 104 -16.52 33.30 41.51
N HIS A 105 -16.77 33.80 40.32
CA HIS A 105 -17.52 35.02 40.07
C HIS A 105 -18.84 34.55 39.47
N ASP A 106 -20.00 34.98 39.99
CA ASP A 106 -21.34 34.57 39.51
C ASP A 106 -21.62 34.94 38.03
N GLU A 107 -20.59 35.27 37.24
CA GLU A 107 -20.52 35.42 35.80
C GLU A 107 -20.71 34.05 35.09
N HIS A 108 -21.95 33.57 35.08
CA HIS A 108 -22.33 32.39 34.32
C HIS A 108 -22.58 32.75 32.86
N ASP A 109 -21.52 33.04 32.11
CA ASP A 109 -21.61 33.23 30.66
C ASP A 109 -21.70 31.85 29.97
N GLY A 110 -22.95 31.44 29.70
CA GLY A 110 -23.25 30.16 29.05
C GLY A 110 -22.56 30.00 27.68
N ALA A 111 -22.28 31.10 26.96
CA ALA A 111 -21.59 31.03 25.67
C ALA A 111 -20.12 30.63 25.85
N ARG A 112 -19.43 31.15 26.86
CA ARG A 112 -18.03 30.79 27.17
C ARG A 112 -17.93 29.34 27.63
N LEU A 113 -18.86 28.89 28.46
CA LEU A 113 -18.92 27.49 28.89
C LEU A 113 -19.19 26.53 27.72
N LEU A 114 -20.04 26.92 26.77
CA LEU A 114 -20.28 26.13 25.55
C LEU A 114 -18.99 25.90 24.75
N VAL A 115 -18.13 26.93 24.61
CA VAL A 115 -16.84 26.80 23.91
C VAL A 115 -15.91 25.83 24.65
N VAL A 116 -15.88 25.86 25.99
CA VAL A 116 -15.09 24.92 26.79
C VAL A 116 -15.59 23.48 26.63
N VAL A 117 -16.91 23.28 26.67
CA VAL A 117 -17.54 21.98 26.46
C VAL A 117 -17.21 21.47 25.06
N TRP A 118 -17.37 22.31 24.04
CA TRP A 118 -17.03 21.97 22.65
C TRP A 118 -15.55 21.59 22.50
N PHE A 119 -14.63 22.38 23.05
CA PHE A 119 -13.20 22.06 23.07
C PHE A 119 -12.92 20.70 23.73
N ALA A 120 -13.54 20.42 24.87
CA ALA A 120 -13.37 19.14 25.57
C ALA A 120 -13.87 17.95 24.74
N PHE A 121 -15.06 18.06 24.13
CA PHE A 121 -15.64 16.99 23.30
C PHE A 121 -14.79 16.71 22.06
N ILE A 122 -14.35 17.75 21.36
CA ILE A 122 -13.52 17.59 20.16
C ILE A 122 -12.11 17.10 20.53
N THR A 123 -11.58 17.49 21.68
CA THR A 123 -10.32 16.94 22.21
C THR A 123 -10.44 15.44 22.43
N MET A 124 -11.50 14.98 23.11
CA MET A 124 -11.76 13.55 23.31
C MET A 124 -11.86 12.82 21.96
N ALA A 125 -12.59 13.39 21.00
CA ALA A 125 -12.70 12.84 19.66
C ALA A 125 -11.34 12.74 18.94
N ALA A 126 -10.51 13.77 19.00
CA ALA A 126 -9.16 13.75 18.43
C ALA A 126 -8.29 12.64 19.03
N PHE A 127 -8.44 12.34 20.32
CA PHE A 127 -7.78 11.19 20.96
C PHE A 127 -8.32 9.84 20.47
N THR A 128 -9.62 9.75 20.16
CA THR A 128 -10.21 8.52 19.59
C THR A 128 -9.74 8.24 18.17
N GLN A 129 -9.72 9.26 17.29
CA GLN A 129 -9.37 9.10 15.87
C GLN A 129 -8.71 10.36 15.31
N LEU A 130 -7.60 10.18 14.60
CA LEU A 130 -6.87 11.26 13.92
C LEU A 130 -7.75 12.07 12.94
N ARG A 131 -8.78 11.47 12.35
CA ARG A 131 -9.72 12.16 11.44
C ARG A 131 -10.47 13.32 12.09
N PHE A 132 -10.60 13.36 13.42
CA PHE A 132 -11.32 14.45 14.09
C PHE A 132 -10.41 15.63 14.43
N ASN A 133 -9.12 15.50 14.17
CA ASN A 133 -8.13 16.48 14.57
C ASN A 133 -8.33 17.85 13.89
N TYR A 134 -8.76 17.89 12.63
CA TYR A 134 -9.03 19.17 11.97
C TYR A 134 -10.18 19.96 12.63
N TYR A 135 -11.14 19.29 13.29
CA TYR A 135 -12.18 19.99 14.06
C TYR A 135 -11.62 20.66 15.32
N LEU A 136 -10.56 20.10 15.93
CA LEU A 136 -9.96 20.64 17.16
C LEU A 136 -9.19 21.95 16.92
N ALA A 137 -8.79 22.22 15.67
CA ALA A 137 -8.08 23.45 15.31
C ALA A 137 -8.91 24.71 15.62
N VAL A 138 -10.22 24.68 15.33
CA VAL A 138 -11.11 25.83 15.53
C VAL A 138 -11.31 26.20 17.02
N PRO A 139 -11.70 25.29 17.93
CA PRO A 139 -11.84 25.62 19.35
C PRO A 139 -10.51 26.04 19.97
N VAL A 140 -9.38 25.44 19.55
CA VAL A 140 -8.05 25.86 19.98
C VAL A 140 -7.80 27.32 19.58
N ALA A 141 -8.10 27.70 18.34
CA ALA A 141 -7.94 29.08 17.88
C ALA A 141 -8.82 30.07 18.65
N VAL A 142 -10.10 29.73 18.86
CA VAL A 142 -11.05 30.58 19.60
C VAL A 142 -10.59 30.80 21.05
N LEU A 143 -10.18 29.73 21.74
CA LEU A 143 -9.70 29.80 23.12
C LEU A 143 -8.38 30.57 23.25
N ASN A 144 -7.49 30.49 22.25
CA ASN A 144 -6.30 31.33 22.21
C ASN A 144 -6.66 32.81 22.01
N GLY A 145 -7.63 33.12 21.15
CA GLY A 145 -8.16 34.49 21.02
C GLY A 145 -8.73 35.03 22.34
N PHE A 146 -9.49 34.19 23.05
CA PHE A 146 -9.97 34.51 24.39
C PHE A 146 -8.82 34.73 25.38
N LEU A 147 -7.77 33.90 25.36
CA LEU A 147 -6.62 34.04 26.26
C LEU A 147 -5.91 35.38 26.02
N ILE A 148 -5.68 35.74 24.75
CA ILE A 148 -5.07 37.03 24.39
C ILE A 148 -5.93 38.17 24.93
N TRP A 149 -7.23 38.16 24.65
CA TRP A 149 -8.16 39.15 25.19
C TRP A 149 -8.11 39.22 26.73
N TRP A 150 -8.12 38.08 27.39
CA TRP A 150 -8.09 38.01 28.85
C TRP A 150 -6.79 38.59 29.43
N VAL A 151 -5.65 38.33 28.81
CA VAL A 151 -4.37 38.92 29.23
C VAL A 151 -4.35 40.44 28.97
N LEU A 152 -4.89 40.90 27.84
CA LEU A 152 -5.02 42.34 27.56
C LEU A 152 -5.89 43.05 28.61
N ALA A 153 -7.00 42.42 29.01
CA ALA A 153 -7.88 42.95 30.04
C ALA A 153 -7.22 42.99 31.43
N LEU A 154 -6.31 42.06 31.76
CA LEU A 154 -5.54 42.09 33.01
C LEU A 154 -4.53 43.24 33.07
N VAL A 155 -4.09 43.72 31.91
CA VAL A 155 -3.05 44.75 31.75
C VAL A 155 -3.68 46.13 31.51
N ASP A 156 -5.02 46.22 31.54
CA ASP A 156 -5.83 47.44 31.43
C ASP A 156 -5.61 48.23 30.12
N VAL A 157 -5.38 47.50 29.01
CA VAL A 157 -5.14 48.10 27.69
C VAL A 157 -6.41 48.79 27.14
N ASP A 158 -7.60 48.37 27.58
CA ASP A 158 -8.88 48.94 27.16
C ASP A 158 -9.16 50.33 27.76
N ALA A 159 -8.41 50.74 28.80
CA ALA A 159 -8.50 52.06 29.44
C ALA A 159 -7.70 53.15 28.70
N VAL A 160 -6.94 52.79 27.66
CA VAL A 160 -6.09 53.69 26.90
C VAL A 160 -6.91 54.46 25.85
N THR A 161 -7.35 55.67 26.19
CA THR A 161 -8.09 56.54 25.25
C THR A 161 -7.18 57.35 24.31
N GLY A 162 -5.85 57.25 24.42
CA GLY A 162 -4.89 57.94 23.55
C GLY A 162 -3.48 57.33 23.52
N TYR A 163 -2.75 57.49 22.41
CA TYR A 163 -1.42 56.90 22.15
C TYR A 163 -0.31 57.26 23.15
N ARG A 164 -0.54 58.22 24.06
CA ARG A 164 0.46 58.71 25.03
C ARG A 164 0.38 58.04 26.39
N ASP A 165 -0.66 57.25 26.67
CA ASP A 165 -0.91 56.63 27.97
C ASP A 165 -0.52 55.14 28.01
N ILE A 166 0.17 54.65 26.97
CA ILE A 166 0.62 53.27 26.87
C ILE A 166 1.94 53.11 27.62
N GLU A 167 1.95 52.35 28.72
CA GLU A 167 3.20 52.01 29.41
C GLU A 167 4.01 50.98 28.59
N SER A 168 5.34 51.13 28.60
CA SER A 168 6.25 50.20 27.91
C SER A 168 6.18 48.77 28.45
N SER A 169 5.80 48.61 29.73
CA SER A 169 5.50 47.33 30.38
C SER A 169 4.33 46.61 29.70
N GLN A 170 3.24 47.34 29.39
CA GLN A 170 2.03 46.81 28.78
C GLN A 170 2.33 46.33 27.35
N VAL A 171 3.05 47.14 26.56
CA VAL A 171 3.48 46.75 25.20
C VAL A 171 4.31 45.48 25.21
N MET A 172 5.25 45.34 26.16
CA MET A 172 6.08 44.15 26.29
C MET A 172 5.28 42.90 26.65
N VAL A 173 4.25 43.01 27.50
CA VAL A 173 3.37 41.87 27.83
C VAL A 173 2.55 41.45 26.62
N VAL A 174 1.95 42.40 25.90
CA VAL A 174 1.20 42.10 24.65
C VAL A 174 2.11 41.43 23.64
N LEU A 175 3.29 42.00 23.41
CA LEU A 175 4.25 41.48 22.44
C LEU A 175 4.74 40.09 22.84
N MET A 176 5.00 39.83 24.13
CA MET A 176 5.35 38.50 24.64
C MET A 176 4.23 37.48 24.44
N VAL A 177 2.97 37.83 24.72
CA VAL A 177 1.82 36.92 24.53
C VAL A 177 1.62 36.60 23.06
N VAL A 178 1.65 37.63 22.20
CA VAL A 178 1.56 37.46 20.74
C VAL A 178 2.74 36.63 20.25
N LEU A 179 3.96 36.88 20.73
CA LEU A 179 5.15 36.14 20.34
C LEU A 179 5.04 34.67 20.76
N VAL A 180 4.64 34.37 21.99
CA VAL A 180 4.48 32.98 22.49
C VAL A 180 3.38 32.21 21.75
N VAL A 181 2.29 32.87 21.34
CA VAL A 181 1.19 32.21 20.62
C VAL A 181 1.47 32.10 19.11
N VAL A 182 2.03 33.15 18.50
CA VAL A 182 2.17 33.27 17.03
C VAL A 182 3.51 32.73 16.52
N VAL A 183 4.63 32.93 17.24
CA VAL A 183 5.95 32.49 16.76
C VAL A 183 6.06 30.98 16.60
N PRO A 184 5.57 30.14 17.53
CA PRO A 184 5.60 28.68 17.32
C PRO A 184 4.84 28.23 16.08
N LEU A 185 3.79 28.96 15.67
CA LEU A 185 3.00 28.69 14.45
C LEU A 185 3.72 29.20 13.19
N ALA A 186 4.47 30.29 13.29
CA ALA A 186 5.11 30.96 12.16
C ALA A 186 6.51 30.42 11.80
N VAL A 187 7.31 30.03 12.79
CA VAL A 187 8.74 29.70 12.60
C VAL A 187 9.01 28.20 12.73
N GLY A 188 8.06 27.45 13.31
CA GLY A 188 8.22 26.03 13.59
C GLY A 188 9.18 25.83 14.76
N VAL A 189 8.93 24.82 15.57
CA VAL A 189 9.76 24.52 16.74
C VAL A 189 10.41 23.16 16.54
N SER A 190 11.74 23.15 16.48
CA SER A 190 12.55 21.93 16.46
C SER A 190 13.26 21.75 17.80
N SER A 191 12.94 20.69 18.51
CA SER A 191 13.65 20.22 19.71
C SER A 191 14.23 18.82 19.46
N ALA A 192 15.04 18.30 20.39
CA ALA A 192 15.60 16.95 20.30
C ALA A 192 14.52 15.85 20.15
N ASN A 193 13.28 16.11 20.59
CA ASN A 193 12.20 15.12 20.64
C ASN A 193 10.95 15.48 19.81
N ALA A 194 10.87 16.69 19.24
CA ALA A 194 9.71 17.13 18.45
C ALA A 194 10.13 18.09 17.33
N ARG A 195 9.63 17.83 16.11
CA ARG A 195 9.70 18.77 14.98
C ARG A 195 8.28 19.20 14.64
N ILE A 196 7.97 20.47 14.89
CA ILE A 196 6.70 21.07 14.51
C ILE A 196 6.98 21.89 13.24
N PRO A 197 6.60 21.41 12.05
CA PRO A 197 6.76 22.18 10.82
C PRO A 197 5.84 23.40 10.85
N THR A 198 6.23 24.46 10.15
CA THR A 198 5.33 25.61 9.96
C THR A 198 4.11 25.19 9.13
N ALA A 199 3.03 25.99 9.21
CA ALA A 199 1.89 25.81 8.32
C ALA A 199 2.32 25.84 6.84
N MET A 200 3.24 26.74 6.48
CA MET A 200 3.78 26.84 5.11
C MET A 200 4.60 25.61 4.70
N GLN A 201 5.45 25.09 5.59
CA GLN A 201 6.19 23.85 5.35
C GLN A 201 5.25 22.65 5.19
N SER A 202 4.17 22.61 5.97
CA SER A 202 3.15 21.57 5.85
C SER A 202 2.43 21.67 4.51
N THR A 203 2.02 22.87 4.09
CA THR A 203 1.40 23.14 2.78
C THR A 203 2.31 22.80 1.61
N ASN A 204 3.59 23.16 1.67
CA ASN A 204 4.56 22.84 0.62
C ASN A 204 4.80 21.33 0.46
N ASN A 205 4.44 20.53 1.48
CA ASN A 205 4.48 19.07 1.42
C ASN A 205 3.14 18.45 0.99
N VAL A 206 2.10 19.25 0.73
CA VAL A 206 0.83 18.79 0.18
C VAL A 206 0.91 18.82 -1.34
N GLY A 207 0.74 17.66 -1.96
CA GLY A 207 0.67 17.50 -3.41
C GLY A 207 -0.32 16.39 -3.79
N PRO A 208 -0.54 16.15 -5.08
CA PRO A 208 -1.50 15.16 -5.57
C PRO A 208 -1.21 13.71 -5.12
N GLY A 209 -0.04 13.44 -4.52
CA GLY A 209 0.29 12.13 -3.96
C GLY A 209 0.58 11.08 -5.03
N SER A 210 0.29 9.82 -4.74
CA SER A 210 0.62 8.69 -5.64
C SER A 210 -0.29 8.57 -6.86
N VAL A 211 -1.36 9.36 -6.96
CA VAL A 211 -2.22 9.39 -8.16
C VAL A 211 -1.42 9.74 -9.41
N THR A 212 -0.38 10.58 -9.29
CA THR A 212 0.49 10.96 -10.42
C THR A 212 1.27 9.76 -10.98
N SER A 213 1.61 8.78 -10.16
CA SER A 213 2.26 7.54 -10.59
C SER A 213 1.26 6.52 -11.17
N TRP A 214 0.00 6.59 -10.74
CA TRP A 214 -1.10 5.77 -11.26
C TRP A 214 -1.64 6.30 -12.59
N ASP A 215 -1.59 7.62 -12.79
CA ASP A 215 -2.27 8.34 -13.85
C ASP A 215 -2.02 7.77 -15.25
N GLY A 216 -0.76 7.53 -15.61
CA GLY A 216 -0.43 6.98 -16.92
C GLY A 216 -0.97 5.56 -17.19
N SER A 217 -1.30 4.80 -16.14
CA SER A 217 -1.96 3.49 -16.30
C SER A 217 -3.49 3.63 -16.40
N LEU A 218 -4.07 4.61 -15.71
CA LEU A 218 -5.50 4.90 -15.74
C LEU A 218 -5.91 5.54 -17.07
N VAL A 219 -5.14 6.52 -17.56
CA VAL A 219 -5.32 7.08 -18.91
C VAL A 219 -5.11 6.01 -19.99
N TRP A 220 -4.17 5.07 -19.78
CA TRP A 220 -4.04 3.93 -20.69
C TRP A 220 -5.30 3.06 -20.68
N MET A 221 -5.83 2.71 -19.50
CA MET A 221 -7.05 1.92 -19.36
C MET A 221 -8.23 2.58 -20.07
N GLN A 222 -8.46 3.87 -19.83
CA GLN A 222 -9.51 4.64 -20.49
C GLN A 222 -9.48 4.49 -22.03
N ASN A 223 -8.29 4.55 -22.62
CA ASN A 223 -8.11 4.57 -24.08
C ASN A 223 -7.84 3.21 -24.73
N ASN A 224 -7.51 2.17 -23.95
CA ASN A 224 -7.05 0.86 -24.48
C ASN A 224 -7.88 -0.31 -23.96
N THR A 225 -8.93 -0.06 -23.20
CA THR A 225 -9.94 -1.05 -22.83
C THR A 225 -11.30 -0.60 -23.38
N PRO A 226 -12.25 -1.52 -23.63
CA PRO A 226 -13.58 -1.16 -24.13
C PRO A 226 -14.27 -0.16 -23.22
N GLU A 227 -15.15 0.68 -23.75
CA GLU A 227 -16.02 1.49 -22.88
C GLU A 227 -17.02 0.58 -22.16
N GLU A 228 -17.48 1.00 -20.98
CA GLU A 228 -18.48 0.25 -20.21
C GLU A 228 -19.76 0.10 -21.04
N GLY A 229 -20.26 -1.12 -21.18
CA GLY A 229 -21.38 -1.47 -22.06
C GLY A 229 -20.97 -1.95 -23.46
N ASN A 230 -19.70 -1.83 -23.84
CA ASN A 230 -19.19 -2.23 -25.15
C ASN A 230 -18.23 -3.43 -25.12
N PHE A 231 -17.95 -4.02 -23.95
CA PHE A 231 -17.14 -5.23 -23.89
C PHE A 231 -17.77 -6.37 -24.72
N GLY A 232 -16.95 -7.10 -25.48
CA GLY A 232 -17.41 -8.17 -26.36
C GLY A 232 -18.21 -7.70 -27.57
N GLY A 233 -18.28 -6.39 -27.83
CA GLY A 233 -19.09 -5.83 -28.91
C GLY A 233 -20.57 -5.73 -28.60
N ALA A 234 -20.94 -5.70 -27.30
CA ALA A 234 -22.34 -5.66 -26.86
C ALA A 234 -23.10 -4.41 -27.34
N GLY A 235 -22.42 -3.28 -27.57
CA GLY A 235 -23.03 -2.11 -28.19
C GLY A 235 -23.99 -1.34 -27.28
N ASN A 236 -23.87 -1.47 -25.95
CA ASN A 236 -24.71 -0.74 -25.01
C ASN A 236 -24.06 0.60 -24.63
N ASP A 237 -24.84 1.68 -24.71
CA ASP A 237 -24.40 3.01 -24.30
C ASP A 237 -24.60 3.20 -22.79
N MET A 238 -23.57 2.97 -21.99
CA MET A 238 -23.54 3.36 -20.58
C MET A 238 -22.84 4.72 -20.42
N GLU A 239 -23.62 5.81 -20.49
CA GLU A 239 -23.08 7.16 -20.39
C GLU A 239 -22.37 7.41 -19.04
N TYR A 240 -21.12 7.84 -19.06
CA TYR A 240 -20.35 8.15 -17.85
C TYR A 240 -20.99 9.25 -16.97
N TYR A 241 -21.60 10.26 -17.58
CA TYR A 241 -22.36 11.32 -16.90
C TYR A 241 -23.88 11.13 -16.99
N GLY A 242 -24.32 9.90 -17.25
CA GLY A 242 -25.73 9.54 -17.37
C GLY A 242 -26.51 9.71 -16.07
N THR A 243 -27.83 9.60 -16.18
CA THR A 243 -28.73 9.55 -15.01
C THR A 243 -29.12 8.10 -14.75
N PHE A 244 -28.88 7.64 -13.53
CA PHE A 244 -29.15 6.26 -13.13
C PHE A 244 -30.25 6.21 -12.06
N GLU A 245 -31.10 5.20 -12.14
CA GLU A 245 -32.11 4.95 -11.11
C GLU A 245 -31.44 4.52 -9.80
N ARG A 246 -31.97 5.00 -8.67
CA ARG A 246 -31.49 4.60 -7.36
C ARG A 246 -32.09 3.24 -7.00
N THR A 247 -31.31 2.19 -7.19
CA THR A 247 -31.66 0.81 -6.79
C THR A 247 -30.86 0.37 -5.55
N GLU A 248 -31.24 -0.77 -4.97
CA GLU A 248 -30.42 -1.43 -3.94
C GLU A 248 -29.26 -2.20 -4.58
N ASP A 249 -29.54 -2.81 -5.73
CA ASP A 249 -28.59 -3.53 -6.57
C ASP A 249 -28.77 -3.04 -8.02
N PHE A 250 -27.70 -2.60 -8.66
CA PHE A 250 -27.78 -1.97 -9.98
C PHE A 250 -27.47 -3.01 -11.05
N GLU A 251 -28.48 -3.38 -11.83
CA GLU A 251 -28.31 -4.30 -12.95
C GLU A 251 -27.52 -3.62 -14.07
N TYR A 252 -26.24 -3.97 -14.17
CA TYR A 252 -25.38 -3.47 -15.23
C TYR A 252 -25.78 -4.05 -16.60
N PRO A 253 -25.78 -3.23 -17.67
CA PRO A 253 -26.06 -3.73 -19.02
C PRO A 253 -24.97 -4.72 -19.48
N GLU A 254 -25.31 -5.56 -20.46
CA GLU A 254 -24.34 -6.46 -21.09
C GLU A 254 -23.14 -5.65 -21.63
N GLY A 255 -21.93 -6.19 -21.49
CA GLY A 255 -20.71 -5.50 -21.90
C GLY A 255 -20.17 -4.49 -20.88
N SER A 256 -20.80 -4.32 -19.71
CA SER A 256 -20.17 -3.70 -18.53
C SER A 256 -19.19 -4.66 -17.86
N TYR A 257 -18.20 -4.13 -17.16
CA TYR A 257 -17.22 -4.94 -16.44
C TYR A 257 -16.60 -4.25 -15.21
N GLY A 258 -16.13 -5.07 -14.27
CA GLY A 258 -15.45 -4.60 -13.06
C GLY A 258 -13.93 -4.49 -13.19
N VAL A 259 -13.35 -3.54 -12.46
CA VAL A 259 -11.91 -3.40 -12.22
C VAL A 259 -11.60 -3.65 -10.74
N MET A 260 -10.97 -4.77 -10.46
CA MET A 260 -10.56 -5.17 -9.12
C MET A 260 -9.26 -4.49 -8.70
N SER A 261 -9.25 -3.91 -7.49
CA SER A 261 -8.07 -3.32 -6.86
C SER A 261 -8.30 -3.22 -5.35
N TRP A 262 -7.32 -2.71 -4.60
CA TRP A 262 -7.59 -2.33 -3.22
C TRP A 262 -8.52 -1.11 -3.16
N TRP A 263 -9.40 -1.06 -2.16
CA TRP A 263 -10.49 -0.08 -2.06
C TRP A 263 -10.00 1.38 -2.07
N ASP A 264 -8.77 1.66 -1.63
CA ASP A 264 -8.14 2.98 -1.69
C ASP A 264 -8.15 3.60 -3.10
N TYR A 265 -8.11 2.78 -4.15
CA TYR A 265 -7.89 3.22 -5.53
C TYR A 265 -9.17 3.38 -6.35
N GLY A 266 -10.34 3.00 -5.81
CA GLY A 266 -11.59 2.96 -6.57
C GLY A 266 -11.99 4.31 -7.20
N HIS A 267 -11.86 5.42 -6.48
CA HIS A 267 -12.16 6.74 -7.05
C HIS A 267 -11.23 7.13 -8.20
N TRP A 268 -9.97 6.67 -8.21
CA TRP A 268 -9.06 6.95 -9.32
C TRP A 268 -9.43 6.12 -10.55
N ILE A 269 -9.83 4.87 -10.35
CA ILE A 269 -10.35 4.00 -11.41
C ILE A 269 -11.60 4.63 -12.05
N THR A 270 -12.57 5.08 -11.25
CA THR A 270 -13.75 5.77 -11.78
C THR A 270 -13.39 7.06 -12.49
N VAL A 271 -12.62 7.96 -11.86
CA VAL A 271 -12.48 9.34 -12.35
C VAL A 271 -11.42 9.48 -13.46
N ARG A 272 -10.36 8.68 -13.45
CA ARG A 272 -9.26 8.77 -14.43
C ARG A 272 -9.23 7.58 -15.38
N GLY A 273 -9.70 6.43 -14.94
CA GLY A 273 -9.84 5.25 -15.78
C GLY A 273 -11.18 5.21 -16.52
N GLU A 274 -12.20 5.93 -16.04
CA GLU A 274 -13.58 5.87 -16.54
C GLU A 274 -14.11 4.44 -16.62
N ARG A 275 -13.77 3.63 -15.60
CA ARG A 275 -14.23 2.24 -15.45
C ARG A 275 -14.82 2.00 -14.07
N ILE A 276 -15.58 0.92 -13.92
CA ILE A 276 -16.29 0.59 -12.68
C ILE A 276 -15.34 -0.13 -11.70
N PRO A 277 -14.97 0.45 -10.54
CA PRO A 277 -14.18 -0.27 -9.55
C PRO A 277 -15.05 -1.25 -8.75
N VAL A 278 -14.53 -2.45 -8.50
CA VAL A 278 -15.23 -3.43 -7.63
C VAL A 278 -15.29 -2.93 -6.17
N ALA A 279 -14.23 -2.29 -5.69
CA ALA A 279 -14.16 -1.75 -4.33
C ALA A 279 -13.69 -0.28 -4.31
N ASN A 280 -14.18 0.51 -3.37
CA ASN A 280 -13.96 1.96 -3.38
C ASN A 280 -13.70 2.62 -2.00
N PRO A 281 -13.23 3.89 -1.96
CA PRO A 281 -12.91 4.63 -0.73
C PRO A 281 -14.03 4.75 0.31
N PHE A 282 -15.29 4.47 -0.03
CA PHE A 282 -16.38 4.36 0.95
C PHE A 282 -16.37 3.04 1.72
N GLN A 283 -15.35 2.19 1.49
CA GLN A 283 -15.17 0.84 2.04
C GLN A 283 -16.22 -0.16 1.55
N GLN A 284 -16.93 0.16 0.46
CA GLN A 284 -17.77 -0.79 -0.25
C GLN A 284 -16.88 -1.87 -0.87
N HIS A 285 -17.30 -3.13 -0.73
CA HIS A 285 -16.60 -4.33 -1.15
C HIS A 285 -15.13 -4.50 -0.66
N ALA A 286 -14.75 -3.81 0.42
CA ALA A 286 -13.37 -3.88 0.93
C ALA A 286 -12.99 -5.28 1.44
N ARG A 287 -13.96 -6.06 1.93
CA ARG A 287 -13.74 -7.44 2.39
C ARG A 287 -13.58 -8.38 1.20
N GLU A 288 -14.40 -8.22 0.19
CA GLU A 288 -14.43 -9.01 -1.03
C GLU A 288 -13.15 -8.78 -1.82
N ALA A 289 -12.71 -7.53 -1.95
CA ALA A 289 -11.38 -7.19 -2.47
C ALA A 289 -10.25 -7.82 -1.62
N ALA A 290 -10.35 -7.83 -0.30
CA ALA A 290 -9.34 -8.47 0.56
C ALA A 290 -9.28 -9.99 0.34
N ASN A 291 -10.44 -10.65 0.27
CA ASN A 291 -10.55 -12.10 0.02
C ASN A 291 -9.95 -12.46 -1.35
N TYR A 292 -10.27 -11.69 -2.40
CA TYR A 292 -9.71 -11.88 -3.73
C TYR A 292 -8.18 -11.69 -3.77
N LEU A 293 -7.69 -10.55 -3.25
CA LEU A 293 -6.27 -10.18 -3.32
C LEU A 293 -5.38 -11.12 -2.51
N LEU A 294 -5.90 -11.70 -1.42
CA LEU A 294 -5.22 -12.66 -0.55
C LEU A 294 -5.60 -14.13 -0.81
N ALA A 295 -6.40 -14.43 -1.84
CA ALA A 295 -6.72 -15.80 -2.20
C ALA A 295 -5.43 -16.59 -2.48
N GLN A 296 -5.40 -17.84 -2.03
CA GLN A 296 -4.19 -18.68 -1.99
C GLN A 296 -3.95 -19.46 -3.29
N ASP A 297 -4.95 -19.52 -4.15
CA ASP A 297 -4.93 -20.14 -5.45
C ASP A 297 -5.93 -19.43 -6.37
N GLU A 298 -5.82 -19.71 -7.66
CA GLU A 298 -6.62 -19.03 -8.67
C GLU A 298 -8.09 -19.45 -8.66
N ALA A 299 -8.39 -20.72 -8.34
CA ALA A 299 -9.75 -21.20 -8.23
C ALA A 299 -10.52 -20.47 -7.12
N THR A 300 -9.89 -20.30 -5.96
CA THR A 300 -10.44 -19.52 -4.84
C THR A 300 -10.61 -18.04 -5.23
N ALA A 301 -9.64 -17.44 -5.94
CA ALA A 301 -9.75 -16.06 -6.39
C ALA A 301 -10.96 -15.88 -7.35
N ASN A 302 -11.12 -16.79 -8.31
CA ASN A 302 -12.26 -16.81 -9.23
C ASN A 302 -13.59 -17.06 -8.50
N GLN A 303 -13.60 -17.91 -7.47
CA GLN A 303 -14.80 -18.13 -6.66
C GLN A 303 -15.24 -16.86 -5.93
N VAL A 304 -14.30 -16.07 -5.38
CA VAL A 304 -14.64 -14.78 -4.75
C VAL A 304 -15.30 -13.82 -5.75
N LEU A 305 -14.85 -13.84 -7.00
CA LEU A 305 -15.51 -13.07 -8.06
C LEU A 305 -16.88 -13.64 -8.37
N ALA A 306 -17.05 -14.95 -8.52
CA ALA A 306 -18.37 -15.55 -8.77
C ALA A 306 -19.36 -15.28 -7.62
N ASP A 307 -18.89 -15.27 -6.37
CA ASP A 307 -19.71 -15.00 -5.18
C ASP A 307 -20.21 -13.54 -5.11
N LEU A 308 -19.58 -12.62 -5.85
CA LEU A 308 -20.04 -11.24 -6.00
C LEU A 308 -21.25 -11.11 -6.94
N GLY A 309 -21.65 -12.19 -7.63
CA GLY A 309 -22.77 -12.16 -8.58
C GLY A 309 -22.36 -11.60 -9.94
N ASP A 310 -23.32 -10.99 -10.64
CA ASP A 310 -23.11 -10.44 -11.98
C ASP A 310 -21.98 -9.39 -11.98
N GLU A 311 -21.84 -8.58 -10.92
CA GLU A 311 -20.76 -7.60 -10.76
C GLU A 311 -19.36 -8.25 -10.74
N GLY A 312 -19.29 -9.45 -10.18
CA GLY A 312 -18.04 -10.19 -10.00
C GLY A 312 -17.69 -11.07 -11.18
N ASP A 313 -18.67 -11.76 -11.76
CA ASP A 313 -18.49 -12.55 -12.98
C ASP A 313 -18.02 -11.66 -14.15
N GLN A 314 -18.49 -10.42 -14.18
CA GLN A 314 -18.07 -9.40 -15.13
C GLN A 314 -16.76 -8.70 -14.74
N THR A 315 -16.09 -9.04 -13.64
CA THR A 315 -14.78 -8.46 -13.31
C THR A 315 -13.72 -8.91 -14.32
N ARG A 316 -13.26 -7.96 -15.14
CA ARG A 316 -12.34 -8.23 -16.25
C ARG A 316 -10.91 -7.78 -15.98
N TYR A 317 -10.70 -6.75 -15.17
CA TYR A 317 -9.35 -6.22 -14.94
C TYR A 317 -8.95 -6.24 -13.47
N VAL A 318 -7.65 -6.34 -13.22
CA VAL A 318 -7.06 -6.24 -11.88
C VAL A 318 -5.91 -5.25 -11.91
N MET A 319 -5.94 -4.26 -11.03
CA MET A 319 -4.83 -3.31 -10.88
C MET A 319 -4.13 -3.53 -9.53
N VAL A 320 -2.81 -3.70 -9.58
CA VAL A 320 -1.99 -3.92 -8.38
C VAL A 320 -0.80 -2.98 -8.39
N ASP A 321 -0.54 -2.29 -7.28
CA ASP A 321 0.66 -1.48 -7.10
C ASP A 321 1.69 -2.11 -6.18
N TRP A 322 2.88 -1.50 -6.17
CA TRP A 322 3.98 -1.94 -5.31
C TRP A 322 3.65 -1.89 -3.82
N GLN A 323 2.78 -0.97 -3.37
CA GLN A 323 2.46 -0.82 -1.94
C GLN A 323 1.65 -2.02 -1.45
N MET A 324 0.72 -2.51 -2.27
CA MET A 324 -0.12 -3.67 -1.96
C MET A 324 0.70 -4.94 -1.70
N ILE A 325 1.81 -5.13 -2.42
CA ILE A 325 2.66 -6.32 -2.28
C ILE A 325 3.86 -6.14 -1.37
N THR A 326 4.09 -4.93 -0.85
CA THR A 326 5.25 -4.68 0.02
C THR A 326 4.86 -4.95 1.45
N PRO A 327 5.46 -5.94 2.15
CA PRO A 327 5.11 -6.33 3.51
C PRO A 327 4.99 -5.11 4.43
N GLY A 328 6.03 -4.26 4.48
CA GLY A 328 6.07 -3.06 5.32
C GLY A 328 5.18 -1.88 4.90
N SER A 329 4.33 -2.04 3.88
CA SER A 329 3.45 -1.01 3.33
C SER A 329 1.98 -1.42 3.45
N LYS A 330 1.18 -1.31 2.37
CA LYS A 330 -0.26 -1.59 2.37
C LYS A 330 -0.61 -3.09 2.43
N PHE A 331 0.35 -3.99 2.20
CA PHE A 331 0.12 -5.45 2.26
C PHE A 331 -0.63 -5.91 3.51
N GLY A 332 -0.33 -5.31 4.67
CA GLY A 332 -0.98 -5.71 5.92
C GLY A 332 -2.45 -5.32 6.03
N ALA A 333 -2.94 -4.35 5.25
CA ALA A 333 -4.30 -3.87 5.39
C ALA A 333 -5.35 -4.93 4.99
N PRO A 334 -5.29 -5.58 3.81
CA PRO A 334 -6.23 -6.65 3.43
C PRO A 334 -6.39 -7.75 4.49
N SER A 335 -5.32 -8.14 5.18
CA SER A 335 -5.37 -9.20 6.21
C SER A 335 -6.31 -8.90 7.39
N ALA A 336 -6.65 -7.63 7.62
CA ALA A 336 -7.58 -7.22 8.66
C ALA A 336 -9.06 -7.19 8.20
N PHE A 337 -9.32 -7.29 6.90
CA PHE A 337 -10.66 -7.24 6.30
C PHE A 337 -11.15 -8.61 5.84
N GLN A 338 -10.23 -9.48 5.43
CA GLN A 338 -10.52 -10.83 4.96
C GLN A 338 -11.23 -11.67 6.04
N ASN A 339 -12.05 -12.63 5.60
CA ASN A 339 -12.71 -13.60 6.48
C ASN A 339 -12.72 -15.04 5.93
N GLN A 340 -12.09 -15.30 4.79
CA GLN A 340 -12.10 -16.61 4.15
C GLN A 340 -10.90 -17.49 4.53
N ASN A 341 -9.76 -16.88 4.88
CA ASN A 341 -8.59 -17.63 5.29
C ASN A 341 -8.35 -17.46 6.80
N ASN A 342 -8.14 -18.56 7.51
CA ASN A 342 -7.80 -18.53 8.94
C ASN A 342 -6.31 -18.18 9.14
N LEU A 343 -5.83 -17.18 8.41
CA LEU A 343 -4.45 -16.72 8.38
C LEU A 343 -4.34 -15.35 9.04
N SER A 344 -3.41 -15.24 9.97
CA SER A 344 -3.01 -13.97 10.57
C SER A 344 -2.03 -13.24 9.65
N LEU A 345 -1.84 -11.94 9.89
CA LEU A 345 -0.79 -11.16 9.22
C LEU A 345 0.61 -11.78 9.38
N TYR A 346 0.85 -12.48 10.50
CA TYR A 346 2.15 -13.07 10.81
C TYR A 346 2.42 -14.40 10.10
N ASP A 347 1.39 -15.03 9.52
CA ASP A 347 1.55 -16.19 8.65
C ASP A 347 2.05 -15.77 7.25
N TYR A 348 1.66 -14.58 6.81
CA TYR A 348 2.17 -13.97 5.59
C TYR A 348 3.57 -13.40 5.78
N ARG A 349 3.81 -12.68 6.88
CA ARG A 349 5.08 -11.96 7.12
C ARG A 349 5.46 -11.89 8.59
N LYS A 350 6.74 -12.13 8.89
CA LYS A 350 7.32 -11.94 10.22
C LYS A 350 8.43 -10.88 10.17
N PRO A 351 8.43 -9.89 11.08
CA PRO A 351 9.54 -8.95 11.18
C PRO A 351 10.85 -9.67 11.51
N TYR A 352 11.96 -9.21 10.94
CA TYR A 352 13.29 -9.72 11.23
C TYR A 352 14.14 -8.64 11.91
N PHE A 353 14.53 -8.88 13.15
CA PHE A 353 15.32 -7.95 13.94
C PHE A 353 16.78 -8.36 14.03
N SER A 354 17.66 -7.39 13.79
CA SER A 354 19.12 -7.53 13.98
C SER A 354 19.65 -6.28 14.68
N PRO A 355 20.66 -6.41 15.57
CA PRO A 355 21.27 -5.28 16.24
C PRO A 355 22.03 -4.41 15.22
N ASN A 356 21.92 -3.09 15.37
CA ASN A 356 22.78 -2.14 14.67
C ASN A 356 24.15 -2.04 15.34
N GLN A 357 25.05 -1.22 14.78
CA GLN A 357 26.40 -0.99 15.35
C GLN A 357 26.40 -0.45 16.79
N ARG A 358 25.26 0.05 17.30
CA ARG A 358 25.08 0.55 18.68
C ARG A 358 24.35 -0.45 19.58
N GLY A 359 24.18 -1.71 19.14
CA GLY A 359 23.50 -2.77 19.90
C GLY A 359 21.97 -2.64 19.97
N GLN A 360 21.36 -1.69 19.25
CA GLN A 360 19.91 -1.53 19.21
C GLN A 360 19.32 -2.44 18.13
N PHE A 361 18.38 -3.30 18.51
CA PHE A 361 17.63 -4.11 17.56
C PHE A 361 16.73 -3.23 16.70
N ARG A 362 16.88 -3.37 15.38
CA ARG A 362 16.02 -2.71 14.40
C ARG A 362 15.44 -3.76 13.46
N ASN A 363 14.20 -3.53 13.05
CA ASN A 363 13.60 -4.31 11.98
C ASN A 363 14.39 -4.05 10.69
N GLN A 364 14.96 -5.10 10.12
CA GLN A 364 15.74 -5.03 8.89
C GLN A 364 14.87 -5.26 7.67
N PHE A 365 14.07 -6.32 7.70
CA PHE A 365 13.17 -6.74 6.63
C PHE A 365 12.07 -7.65 7.16
N TYR A 366 11.18 -8.10 6.29
CA TYR A 366 10.14 -9.07 6.64
C TYR A 366 10.44 -10.41 5.98
N VAL A 367 10.54 -11.45 6.80
CA VAL A 367 10.54 -12.85 6.37
C VAL A 367 9.14 -13.20 5.91
N ARG A 368 8.99 -13.75 4.71
CA ARG A 368 7.69 -14.09 4.12
C ARG A 368 7.43 -15.58 4.26
N GLY A 369 6.20 -15.95 4.60
CA GLY A 369 5.72 -17.32 4.50
C GLY A 369 5.25 -17.65 3.08
N GLN A 370 4.99 -18.94 2.81
CA GLN A 370 4.38 -19.36 1.55
C GLN A 370 3.03 -18.66 1.26
N PRO A 371 2.16 -18.39 2.26
CA PRO A 371 0.89 -17.72 2.01
C PRO A 371 1.01 -16.32 1.37
N TYR A 372 2.12 -15.62 1.63
CA TYR A 372 2.42 -14.34 0.97
C TYR A 372 2.65 -14.53 -0.52
N TYR A 373 3.43 -15.54 -0.92
CA TYR A 373 3.73 -15.80 -2.32
C TYR A 373 2.53 -16.35 -3.09
N ASN A 374 1.67 -17.09 -2.39
CA ASN A 374 0.43 -17.64 -2.94
C ASN A 374 -0.68 -16.58 -3.12
N SER A 375 -0.59 -15.43 -2.44
CA SER A 375 -1.60 -14.37 -2.54
C SER A 375 -1.75 -13.88 -3.99
N THR A 376 -2.97 -13.84 -4.53
CA THR A 376 -3.29 -13.40 -5.90
C THR A 376 -2.56 -12.11 -6.30
N MET A 377 -2.61 -11.07 -5.47
CA MET A 377 -1.95 -9.80 -5.80
C MET A 377 -0.43 -9.92 -5.92
N VAL A 378 0.19 -10.83 -5.17
CA VAL A 378 1.63 -11.11 -5.22
C VAL A 378 1.97 -11.92 -6.45
N ARG A 379 1.19 -12.96 -6.78
CA ARG A 379 1.33 -13.77 -8.01
C ARG A 379 1.27 -12.91 -9.26
N LEU A 380 0.25 -12.03 -9.33
CA LEU A 380 0.08 -11.08 -10.41
C LEU A 380 1.25 -10.09 -10.45
N TYR A 381 1.47 -9.34 -9.37
CA TYR A 381 2.45 -8.24 -9.44
C TYR A 381 3.89 -8.71 -9.57
N ARG A 382 4.33 -9.72 -8.82
CA ARG A 382 5.75 -10.13 -8.81
C ARG A 382 6.10 -10.99 -10.02
N TYR A 383 5.22 -11.93 -10.35
CA TYR A 383 5.52 -12.96 -11.35
C TYR A 383 4.78 -12.75 -12.66
N HIS A 384 3.95 -11.70 -12.76
CA HIS A 384 3.12 -11.43 -13.94
C HIS A 384 2.19 -12.60 -14.27
N GLY A 385 1.74 -13.34 -13.24
CA GLY A 385 1.01 -14.59 -13.42
C GLY A 385 1.86 -15.80 -13.83
N SER A 386 3.17 -15.67 -14.04
CA SER A 386 4.06 -16.81 -14.29
C SER A 386 4.20 -17.71 -13.06
N ALA A 387 4.46 -19.00 -13.28
CA ALA A 387 4.95 -19.88 -12.23
C ALA A 387 6.31 -19.40 -11.72
N GLN A 388 6.55 -19.58 -10.41
CA GLN A 388 7.82 -19.25 -9.78
C GLN A 388 8.34 -20.42 -8.95
N ASN A 389 9.52 -20.90 -9.29
CA ASN A 389 10.24 -21.92 -8.52
C ASN A 389 10.99 -21.30 -7.32
N PRO A 390 11.18 -22.07 -6.23
CA PRO A 390 12.08 -21.69 -5.16
C PRO A 390 13.52 -21.60 -5.69
N ALA A 391 14.33 -20.75 -5.05
CA ALA A 391 15.75 -20.60 -5.34
C ALA A 391 16.57 -21.06 -4.12
N PRO A 392 17.85 -21.44 -4.29
CA PRO A 392 18.71 -21.90 -3.19
C PRO A 392 19.20 -20.73 -2.30
N VAL A 393 18.26 -19.91 -1.85
CA VAL A 393 18.43 -18.81 -0.90
C VAL A 393 17.81 -19.25 0.41
N VAL A 394 18.52 -19.08 1.53
CA VAL A 394 18.03 -19.39 2.88
C VAL A 394 18.03 -18.13 3.72
N VAL A 395 16.94 -17.91 4.44
CA VAL A 395 16.87 -16.93 5.52
C VAL A 395 17.18 -17.65 6.82
N ASP A 396 18.08 -17.09 7.61
CA ASP A 396 18.65 -17.71 8.82
C ASP A 396 18.47 -16.77 10.02
N TRP A 397 17.95 -17.27 11.14
CA TRP A 397 17.78 -16.52 12.39
C TRP A 397 18.33 -17.33 13.57
N ASP A 398 18.37 -16.75 14.77
CA ASP A 398 18.81 -17.46 15.97
C ASP A 398 17.64 -17.84 16.87
N GLN A 399 16.62 -16.98 16.94
CA GLN A 399 15.46 -17.18 17.79
C GLN A 399 14.19 -16.63 17.17
N GLU A 400 13.08 -17.33 17.36
CA GLU A 400 11.73 -16.81 17.16
C GLU A 400 11.15 -16.38 18.51
N GLN A 401 10.67 -15.13 18.58
CA GLN A 401 10.04 -14.58 19.78
C GLN A 401 8.55 -14.37 19.53
N GLN A 402 7.74 -14.87 20.46
CA GLN A 402 6.29 -14.78 20.42
C GLN A 402 5.81 -13.58 21.23
N PHE A 403 4.72 -12.95 20.81
CA PHE A 403 4.00 -11.93 21.58
C PHE A 403 2.50 -12.06 21.34
N THR A 404 1.70 -11.25 22.04
CA THR A 404 0.24 -11.27 21.88
C THR A 404 -0.14 -10.93 20.45
N GLY A 405 -0.59 -11.94 19.69
CA GLY A 405 -1.10 -11.79 18.33
C GLY A 405 -0.08 -12.03 17.20
N GLY A 406 1.14 -12.49 17.49
CA GLY A 406 2.11 -12.82 16.44
C GLY A 406 3.50 -13.21 16.92
N SER A 407 4.43 -13.29 15.98
CA SER A 407 5.85 -13.59 16.26
C SER A 407 6.81 -12.81 15.36
N TYR A 408 8.08 -12.77 15.77
CA TYR A 408 9.17 -12.15 15.01
C TYR A 408 10.48 -12.92 15.18
N TYR A 409 11.38 -12.77 14.21
CA TYR A 409 12.69 -13.41 14.22
C TYR A 409 13.77 -12.44 14.72
N ILE A 410 14.75 -12.99 15.43
CA ILE A 410 15.92 -12.27 15.91
C ILE A 410 17.20 -12.96 15.43
N LYS A 411 18.15 -12.15 14.96
CA LYS A 411 19.57 -12.52 14.83
C LYS A 411 20.39 -11.74 15.83
N GLN A 412 21.13 -12.43 16.68
CA GLN A 412 22.00 -11.84 17.68
C GLN A 412 23.33 -11.38 17.07
N GLN A 413 24.06 -10.55 17.81
CA GLN A 413 25.40 -10.11 17.42
C GLN A 413 26.39 -11.25 17.74
N GLY A 414 26.71 -12.08 16.74
CA GLY A 414 27.64 -13.20 16.87
C GLY A 414 28.72 -13.22 15.77
N THR A 415 29.48 -14.32 15.68
CA THR A 415 30.46 -14.55 14.61
C THR A 415 29.81 -14.76 13.25
N ASP A 416 28.58 -15.26 13.22
CA ASP A 416 27.79 -15.39 11.99
C ASP A 416 26.63 -14.40 11.98
N THR A 417 26.78 -13.35 11.18
CA THR A 417 25.83 -12.23 11.08
C THR A 417 25.03 -12.28 9.77
N GLN A 418 25.21 -13.31 8.95
CA GLN A 418 24.54 -13.39 7.65
C GLN A 418 23.09 -13.85 7.83
N ALA A 419 22.16 -12.92 7.70
CA ALA A 419 20.72 -13.20 7.68
C ALA A 419 20.26 -13.98 6.44
N LEU A 420 21.02 -13.86 5.34
CA LEU A 420 20.71 -14.43 4.04
C LEU A 420 21.90 -15.22 3.54
N ARG A 421 21.66 -16.47 3.13
CA ARG A 421 22.68 -17.35 2.55
C ARG A 421 22.26 -17.80 1.16
N GLN A 422 23.21 -17.81 0.23
CA GLN A 422 23.02 -18.36 -1.11
C GLN A 422 23.80 -19.68 -1.19
N PHE A 423 23.16 -20.71 -1.70
CA PHE A 423 23.76 -22.02 -1.97
C PHE A 423 23.86 -22.26 -3.47
N ASP A 424 24.73 -23.20 -3.87
CA ASP A 424 24.95 -23.55 -5.28
C ASP A 424 23.74 -24.25 -5.91
N ASN A 425 23.00 -25.03 -5.13
CA ASN A 425 21.84 -25.77 -5.59
C ASN A 425 20.79 -25.98 -4.48
N MET A 426 19.60 -26.39 -4.90
CA MET A 426 18.46 -26.61 -3.99
C MET A 426 18.69 -27.75 -3.00
N THR A 427 19.45 -28.79 -3.37
CA THR A 427 19.76 -29.90 -2.47
C THR A 427 20.58 -29.44 -1.28
N ALA A 428 21.65 -28.67 -1.51
CA ALA A 428 22.49 -28.10 -0.46
C ALA A 428 21.69 -27.15 0.47
N ALA A 429 20.81 -26.32 -0.10
CA ALA A 429 19.93 -25.45 0.68
C ALA A 429 18.96 -26.25 1.58
N ARG A 430 18.36 -27.32 1.05
CA ARG A 430 17.48 -28.22 1.81
C ARG A 430 18.22 -28.93 2.94
N GLU A 431 19.42 -29.43 2.67
CA GLU A 431 20.23 -30.07 3.70
C GLU A 431 20.63 -29.08 4.81
N TYR A 432 20.92 -27.82 4.46
CA TYR A 432 21.18 -26.79 5.46
C TYR A 432 19.97 -26.58 6.37
N VAL A 433 18.78 -26.35 5.80
CA VAL A 433 17.55 -26.11 6.57
C VAL A 433 17.12 -27.33 7.38
N GLN A 434 17.41 -28.56 6.90
CA GLN A 434 17.19 -29.78 7.68
C GLN A 434 18.11 -29.88 8.91
N ARG A 435 19.34 -29.35 8.80
CA ARG A 435 20.31 -29.34 9.91
C ARG A 435 20.07 -28.18 10.88
N ASP A 436 19.57 -27.05 10.38
CA ASP A 436 19.31 -25.83 11.14
C ASP A 436 17.82 -25.47 11.12
N GLN A 437 17.11 -25.81 12.20
CA GLN A 437 15.68 -25.52 12.34
C GLN A 437 15.34 -24.04 12.54
N THR A 438 16.35 -23.17 12.72
CA THR A 438 16.19 -21.71 12.79
C THR A 438 16.43 -21.05 11.44
N SER A 439 16.10 -21.76 10.36
CA SER A 439 16.26 -21.28 9.00
C SER A 439 15.11 -21.75 8.11
N GLN A 440 14.94 -21.09 6.95
CA GLN A 440 14.00 -21.54 5.92
C GLN A 440 14.51 -21.22 4.52
N ILE A 441 14.11 -22.02 3.54
CA ILE A 441 14.34 -21.73 2.12
C ILE A 441 13.43 -20.59 1.68
N GLY A 442 13.94 -19.68 0.85
CA GLY A 442 13.16 -18.56 0.33
C GLY A 442 12.69 -17.62 1.44
N GLY A 443 11.51 -17.03 1.27
CA GLY A 443 10.94 -16.10 2.25
C GLY A 443 11.57 -14.71 2.23
N TYR A 444 12.36 -14.41 1.21
CA TYR A 444 12.98 -13.11 0.99
C TYR A 444 12.95 -12.72 -0.49
N GLY A 445 12.61 -11.47 -0.76
CA GLY A 445 12.50 -10.95 -2.12
C GLY A 445 11.49 -11.76 -2.96
N PRO A 446 11.83 -12.16 -4.20
CA PRO A 446 10.93 -12.91 -5.08
C PRO A 446 10.98 -14.44 -4.88
N TYR A 447 11.73 -14.96 -3.90
CA TYR A 447 11.98 -16.39 -3.79
C TYR A 447 10.99 -17.07 -2.82
N PRO A 448 10.03 -17.87 -3.31
CA PRO A 448 9.08 -18.59 -2.46
C PRO A 448 9.75 -19.79 -1.77
N LEU A 449 9.06 -20.37 -0.78
CA LEU A 449 9.50 -21.60 -0.09
C LEU A 449 9.28 -22.81 -1.00
N GLU A 450 8.16 -22.82 -1.69
CA GLU A 450 7.71 -23.87 -2.62
C GLU A 450 7.32 -23.25 -3.97
N ARG A 451 7.13 -24.10 -5.00
CA ARG A 451 6.72 -23.61 -6.31
C ARG A 451 5.35 -22.93 -6.21
N VAL A 452 5.28 -21.70 -6.72
CA VAL A 452 4.02 -20.99 -6.95
C VAL A 452 3.52 -21.33 -8.36
N PRO A 453 2.31 -21.90 -8.53
CA PRO A 453 1.76 -22.19 -9.85
C PRO A 453 1.53 -20.92 -10.68
N ALA A 454 1.59 -21.07 -12.00
CA ALA A 454 1.17 -20.00 -12.92
C ALA A 454 -0.31 -19.69 -12.74
N MET A 455 -0.71 -18.49 -13.14
CA MET A 455 -2.11 -18.10 -13.31
C MET A 455 -2.50 -18.46 -14.74
N GLU A 456 -3.62 -19.15 -14.92
CA GLU A 456 -4.08 -19.69 -16.20
C GLU A 456 -5.02 -18.73 -16.93
N HIS A 457 -5.72 -17.87 -16.18
CA HIS A 457 -6.73 -16.94 -16.68
C HIS A 457 -6.34 -15.48 -16.49
N TYR A 458 -5.08 -15.17 -16.20
CA TYR A 458 -4.65 -13.79 -15.97
C TYR A 458 -3.37 -13.44 -16.72
N ARG A 459 -3.42 -12.33 -17.46
CA ARG A 459 -2.28 -11.80 -18.22
C ARG A 459 -1.99 -10.35 -17.87
N LEU A 460 -0.71 -9.99 -17.84
CA LEU A 460 -0.28 -8.60 -17.74
C LEU A 460 -0.55 -7.90 -19.07
N VAL A 461 -1.36 -6.85 -19.06
CA VAL A 461 -1.67 -6.07 -20.28
C VAL A 461 -0.96 -4.71 -20.31
N LYS A 462 -0.66 -4.15 -19.13
CA LYS A 462 0.01 -2.85 -18.99
C LYS A 462 0.83 -2.77 -17.72
N ALA A 463 2.07 -2.29 -17.87
CA ALA A 463 2.89 -1.83 -16.75
C ALA A 463 3.12 -0.31 -16.82
N SER A 464 3.08 0.36 -15.68
CA SER A 464 3.31 1.81 -15.60
C SER A 464 4.75 2.16 -15.98
N ALA A 465 4.96 3.31 -16.62
CA ALA A 465 6.30 3.87 -16.84
C ALA A 465 6.89 4.44 -15.54
N ALA A 466 6.03 4.97 -14.66
CA ALA A 466 6.39 5.37 -13.30
C ALA A 466 6.98 4.17 -12.55
N GLN A 467 8.01 4.43 -11.73
CA GLN A 467 8.76 3.40 -11.01
C GLN A 467 8.39 3.41 -9.52
N ALA A 468 8.34 2.23 -8.91
CA ALA A 468 8.28 2.14 -7.46
C ALA A 468 9.58 2.68 -6.83
N PRO A 469 9.55 3.10 -5.54
CA PRO A 469 10.71 3.69 -4.89
C PRO A 469 11.96 2.80 -4.96
N GLY A 470 13.09 3.36 -5.42
CA GLY A 470 14.35 2.63 -5.62
C GLY A 470 14.93 2.00 -4.34
N GLN A 471 14.54 2.48 -3.16
CA GLN A 471 14.93 1.88 -1.87
C GLN A 471 14.48 0.43 -1.72
N LEU A 472 13.40 0.03 -2.39
CA LEU A 472 12.93 -1.36 -2.43
C LEU A 472 13.89 -2.27 -3.21
N ILE A 473 14.61 -1.72 -4.20
CA ILE A 473 15.66 -2.44 -4.93
C ILE A 473 16.87 -2.65 -4.03
N LEU A 474 17.28 -1.61 -3.29
CA LEU A 474 18.40 -1.69 -2.35
C LEU A 474 18.16 -2.71 -1.23
N GLN A 475 16.90 -2.89 -0.83
CA GLN A 475 16.47 -3.88 0.17
C GLN A 475 16.16 -5.25 -0.44
N ARG A 476 16.42 -5.46 -1.75
CA ARG A 476 16.05 -6.65 -2.55
C ARG A 476 14.57 -7.07 -2.40
N GLU A 477 13.71 -6.14 -1.99
CA GLU A 477 12.27 -6.31 -1.87
C GLU A 477 11.62 -6.40 -3.26
N LEU A 478 12.18 -5.70 -4.24
CA LEU A 478 11.84 -5.77 -5.66
C LEU A 478 13.13 -5.81 -6.49
N GLN A 479 13.04 -6.37 -7.70
CA GLN A 479 14.15 -6.41 -8.66
C GLN A 479 13.89 -5.44 -9.82
N ASN A 480 14.96 -5.04 -10.51
CA ASN A 480 14.96 -4.35 -11.80
C ASN A 480 13.92 -3.23 -11.96
N THR A 481 14.19 -2.04 -11.44
CA THR A 481 13.40 -0.80 -11.69
C THR A 481 11.88 -1.05 -11.83
N PRO A 482 11.26 -1.59 -10.77
CA PRO A 482 9.90 -2.10 -10.81
C PRO A 482 8.91 -1.00 -11.19
N SER A 483 7.93 -1.31 -12.04
CA SER A 483 6.79 -0.42 -12.30
C SER A 483 6.08 -0.05 -11.01
N PHE A 484 5.45 1.12 -10.94
CA PHE A 484 4.64 1.53 -9.81
C PHE A 484 3.31 0.75 -9.76
N VAL A 485 2.65 0.59 -10.91
CA VAL A 485 1.35 -0.09 -11.07
C VAL A 485 1.43 -1.09 -12.22
N LYS A 486 0.71 -2.20 -12.08
CA LYS A 486 0.49 -3.20 -13.13
C LYS A 486 -1.00 -3.48 -13.28
N THR A 487 -1.45 -3.54 -14.52
CA THR A 487 -2.83 -3.86 -14.91
C THR A 487 -2.84 -5.20 -15.58
N PHE A 488 -3.72 -6.07 -15.09
CA PHE A 488 -3.93 -7.42 -15.57
C PHE A 488 -5.34 -7.54 -16.13
N GLU A 489 -5.51 -8.41 -17.10
CA GLU A 489 -6.79 -8.79 -17.66
C GLU A 489 -7.06 -10.26 -17.33
N ARG A 490 -8.28 -10.54 -16.88
CA ARG A 490 -8.81 -11.89 -16.70
C ARG A 490 -9.35 -12.37 -18.05
N VAL A 491 -8.88 -13.50 -18.54
CA VAL A 491 -9.21 -14.04 -19.87
C VAL A 491 -9.61 -15.52 -19.75
N PRO A 492 -10.46 -16.05 -20.65
CA PRO A 492 -10.70 -17.49 -20.73
C PRO A 492 -9.40 -18.28 -20.89
N GLY A 493 -8.45 -17.76 -21.68
CA GLY A 493 -7.18 -18.42 -21.97
C GLY A 493 -7.34 -19.46 -23.09
N ALA A 494 -6.27 -19.69 -23.82
CA ALA A 494 -6.28 -20.65 -24.93
C ALA A 494 -5.99 -22.07 -24.42
N THR A 495 -6.81 -23.03 -24.83
CA THR A 495 -6.55 -24.45 -24.55
C THR A 495 -5.49 -25.00 -25.50
N VAL A 496 -4.44 -25.57 -24.92
CA VAL A 496 -3.39 -26.30 -25.63
C VAL A 496 -3.46 -27.76 -25.23
N GLU A 497 -3.54 -28.64 -26.23
CA GLU A 497 -3.44 -30.08 -26.07
C GLU A 497 -2.16 -30.57 -26.74
N GLY A 498 -1.47 -31.51 -26.11
CA GLY A 498 -0.25 -32.03 -26.69
C GLY A 498 0.19 -33.38 -26.17
N THR A 499 1.24 -33.90 -26.80
CA THR A 499 1.86 -35.18 -26.47
C THR A 499 3.34 -35.01 -26.16
N ALA A 500 3.79 -35.66 -25.10
CA ALA A 500 5.17 -35.74 -24.66
C ALA A 500 5.41 -37.12 -23.99
N PRO A 501 6.64 -37.47 -23.60
CA PRO A 501 6.86 -38.73 -22.87
C PRO A 501 5.95 -38.86 -21.65
N ALA A 502 5.43 -40.07 -21.42
CA ALA A 502 4.49 -40.36 -20.34
C ALA A 502 5.09 -40.10 -18.95
N ASN A 503 4.26 -39.62 -18.02
CA ASN A 503 4.62 -39.31 -16.63
C ASN A 503 5.77 -38.28 -16.51
N THR A 504 5.74 -37.24 -17.34
CA THR A 504 6.74 -36.16 -17.32
C THR A 504 6.09 -34.78 -17.16
N GLU A 505 6.85 -33.85 -16.60
CA GLU A 505 6.43 -32.46 -16.48
C GLU A 505 6.81 -31.70 -17.75
N VAL A 506 5.81 -31.19 -18.47
CA VAL A 506 5.99 -30.33 -19.63
C VAL A 506 5.99 -28.87 -19.17
N ARG A 507 7.02 -28.13 -19.56
CA ARG A 507 7.16 -26.69 -19.33
C ARG A 507 6.77 -25.95 -20.60
N ALA A 508 5.80 -25.04 -20.51
CA ALA A 508 5.55 -24.04 -21.54
C ALA A 508 6.18 -22.70 -21.14
N SER A 509 6.82 -22.01 -22.07
CA SER A 509 7.37 -20.67 -21.80
C SER A 509 7.34 -19.75 -23.01
N VAL A 510 7.11 -18.46 -22.75
CA VAL A 510 7.14 -17.41 -23.77
C VAL A 510 7.78 -16.14 -23.19
N GLU A 511 8.59 -15.45 -23.98
CA GLU A 511 9.12 -14.14 -23.59
C GLU A 511 8.13 -13.03 -23.97
N MET A 512 7.90 -12.13 -23.02
CA MET A 512 6.95 -11.03 -23.10
C MET A 512 7.69 -9.70 -23.03
N SER A 513 7.41 -8.81 -23.98
CA SER A 513 7.93 -7.45 -24.02
C SER A 513 7.09 -6.50 -23.18
N VAL A 514 7.73 -5.64 -22.40
CA VAL A 514 7.13 -4.56 -21.61
C VAL A 514 7.68 -3.21 -22.09
N PRO A 515 7.09 -2.62 -23.15
CA PRO A 515 7.65 -1.43 -23.81
C PRO A 515 7.83 -0.22 -22.89
N SER A 516 6.89 0.00 -21.96
CA SER A 516 6.92 1.14 -21.02
C SER A 516 8.12 1.13 -20.08
N ARG A 517 8.81 -0.01 -19.96
CA ARG A 517 9.99 -0.20 -19.12
C ARG A 517 11.24 -0.56 -19.92
N ASN A 518 11.12 -0.75 -21.23
CA ASN A 518 12.17 -1.30 -22.08
C ASN A 518 12.80 -2.57 -21.48
N SER A 519 11.93 -3.51 -21.11
CA SER A 519 12.32 -4.76 -20.43
C SER A 519 11.49 -5.92 -20.95
N THR A 520 11.98 -7.15 -20.76
CA THR A 520 11.21 -8.37 -21.00
C THR A 520 11.02 -9.17 -19.71
N PHE A 521 10.06 -10.08 -19.70
CA PHE A 521 9.95 -11.16 -18.71
C PHE A 521 9.55 -12.46 -19.41
N THR A 522 9.86 -13.60 -18.80
CA THR A 522 9.43 -14.90 -19.31
C THR A 522 8.22 -15.38 -18.52
N TYR A 523 7.10 -15.66 -19.21
CA TYR A 523 6.01 -16.43 -18.64
C TYR A 523 6.37 -17.91 -18.69
N THR A 524 6.05 -18.66 -17.64
CA THR A 524 6.27 -20.11 -17.56
C THR A 524 5.10 -20.77 -16.86
N GLN A 525 4.63 -21.89 -17.40
CA GLN A 525 3.62 -22.77 -16.82
C GLN A 525 4.06 -24.23 -16.97
N TYR A 526 3.46 -25.11 -16.17
CA TYR A 526 3.77 -26.52 -16.14
C TYR A 526 2.49 -27.35 -16.22
N ALA A 527 2.54 -28.46 -16.96
CA ALA A 527 1.51 -29.49 -16.98
C ALA A 527 2.16 -30.86 -16.84
N GLN A 528 1.45 -31.82 -16.26
CA GLN A 528 1.92 -33.20 -16.16
C GLN A 528 1.30 -34.03 -17.28
N THR A 529 2.08 -34.93 -17.89
CA THR A 529 1.57 -35.88 -18.87
C THR A 529 0.99 -37.13 -18.22
N GLY A 530 -0.09 -37.66 -18.79
CA GLY A 530 -0.69 -38.93 -18.38
C GLY A 530 0.16 -40.15 -18.75
N GLU A 531 -0.36 -41.35 -18.46
CA GLU A 531 0.26 -42.62 -18.87
C GLU A 531 0.32 -42.80 -20.39
N ASP A 532 -0.59 -42.13 -21.11
CA ASP A 532 -0.65 -42.08 -22.57
C ASP A 532 0.24 -40.98 -23.18
N GLY A 533 0.94 -40.20 -22.34
CA GLY A 533 1.80 -39.09 -22.78
C GLY A 533 1.04 -37.82 -23.15
N THR A 534 -0.28 -37.76 -22.96
CA THR A 534 -1.07 -36.56 -23.28
C THR A 534 -1.02 -35.53 -22.15
N PHE A 535 -1.08 -34.24 -22.48
CA PHE A 535 -1.25 -33.15 -21.53
C PHE A 535 -2.19 -32.07 -22.09
N THR A 536 -2.82 -31.34 -21.17
CA THR A 536 -3.63 -30.15 -21.49
C THR A 536 -3.18 -29.01 -20.60
N MET A 537 -3.14 -27.79 -21.14
CA MET A 537 -2.93 -26.57 -20.35
C MET A 537 -3.69 -25.38 -20.93
N THR A 538 -4.04 -24.43 -20.07
CA THR A 538 -4.68 -23.17 -20.44
C THR A 538 -3.67 -22.04 -20.35
N LEU A 539 -3.41 -21.34 -21.46
CA LEU A 539 -2.41 -20.29 -21.58
C LEU A 539 -3.07 -18.90 -21.69
N PRO A 540 -2.74 -17.93 -20.81
CA PRO A 540 -3.38 -16.62 -20.80
C PRO A 540 -2.72 -15.59 -21.72
N TYR A 541 -1.52 -15.84 -22.26
CA TYR A 541 -0.87 -14.90 -23.18
C TYR A 541 -1.00 -15.39 -24.60
N SER A 542 -1.24 -14.47 -25.53
CA SER A 542 -1.20 -14.72 -26.96
C SER A 542 0.20 -14.48 -27.51
N THR A 543 0.52 -15.04 -28.67
CA THR A 543 1.76 -14.79 -29.43
C THR A 543 1.51 -14.05 -30.74
N THR A 544 0.29 -14.10 -31.27
CA THR A 544 -0.08 -13.53 -32.57
C THR A 544 -1.50 -12.95 -32.57
N GLY A 545 -1.84 -12.16 -33.60
CA GLY A 545 -3.21 -11.72 -33.86
C GLY A 545 -3.67 -10.49 -33.07
N TYR A 546 -2.77 -9.82 -32.34
CA TYR A 546 -3.06 -8.64 -31.52
C TYR A 546 -3.71 -7.49 -32.31
N GLU A 547 -3.30 -7.31 -33.57
CA GLU A 547 -3.76 -6.23 -34.45
C GLU A 547 -5.23 -6.30 -34.84
N ASN A 548 -5.88 -7.45 -34.64
CA ASN A 548 -7.28 -7.67 -34.99
C ASN A 548 -8.24 -7.31 -33.85
N TRP A 549 -7.72 -6.97 -32.66
CA TRP A 549 -8.50 -6.77 -31.44
C TRP A 549 -8.12 -5.47 -30.74
N GLY A 550 -9.13 -4.68 -30.38
CA GLY A 550 -8.98 -3.42 -29.66
C GLY A 550 -10.32 -2.87 -29.18
N PRO A 551 -10.34 -1.69 -28.54
CA PRO A 551 -11.54 -1.13 -27.92
C PRO A 551 -12.71 -0.95 -28.90
N GLU A 552 -12.42 -0.61 -30.17
CA GLU A 552 -13.43 -0.51 -31.23
C GLU A 552 -14.12 -1.85 -31.54
N GLN A 553 -13.46 -2.97 -31.28
CA GLN A 553 -14.02 -4.33 -31.41
C GLN A 553 -14.58 -4.86 -30.08
N GLY A 554 -14.55 -4.05 -29.00
CA GLY A 554 -14.98 -4.48 -27.68
C GLY A 554 -13.94 -5.27 -26.88
N TYR A 555 -12.64 -5.15 -27.21
CA TYR A 555 -11.54 -5.85 -26.50
C TYR A 555 -10.37 -4.93 -26.11
N THR A 556 -9.42 -5.47 -25.34
CA THR A 556 -8.24 -4.71 -24.89
C THR A 556 -7.22 -4.55 -26.01
N ASN A 557 -6.72 -3.33 -26.24
CA ASN A 557 -5.48 -3.13 -27.01
C ASN A 557 -4.26 -3.36 -26.11
N VAL A 558 -3.78 -4.59 -26.10
CA VAL A 558 -2.73 -5.06 -25.18
C VAL A 558 -1.37 -4.41 -25.51
N SER A 559 -0.71 -3.84 -24.49
CA SER A 559 0.62 -3.23 -24.63
C SER A 559 1.78 -4.19 -24.36
N VAL A 560 1.54 -5.26 -23.59
CA VAL A 560 2.54 -6.29 -23.27
C VAL A 560 2.34 -7.46 -24.22
N ARG A 561 3.29 -7.70 -25.11
CA ARG A 561 3.14 -8.66 -26.21
C ARG A 561 4.30 -9.64 -26.25
N ALA A 562 4.04 -10.86 -26.69
CA ALA A 562 5.08 -11.87 -26.85
C ALA A 562 6.12 -11.42 -27.89
N THR A 563 7.37 -11.84 -27.70
CA THR A 563 8.46 -11.61 -28.66
C THR A 563 8.66 -12.78 -29.64
N GLY A 564 7.97 -13.90 -29.40
CA GLY A 564 8.02 -15.11 -30.22
C GLY A 564 6.93 -16.11 -29.85
N GLN A 565 7.10 -17.35 -30.32
CA GLN A 565 6.19 -18.47 -30.06
C GLN A 565 6.32 -18.97 -28.61
N TYR A 566 5.33 -19.75 -28.17
CA TYR A 566 5.50 -20.58 -26.98
C TYR A 566 6.48 -21.71 -27.28
N GLU A 567 7.42 -21.90 -26.37
CA GLU A 567 8.35 -23.02 -26.35
C GLU A 567 7.90 -24.03 -25.29
N PHE A 568 7.64 -25.26 -25.73
CA PHE A 568 7.27 -26.39 -24.90
C PHE A 568 8.47 -27.31 -24.75
N SER A 569 8.79 -27.74 -23.53
CA SER A 569 9.87 -28.69 -23.32
C SER A 569 9.72 -29.58 -22.11
N THR A 570 10.38 -30.73 -22.17
CA THR A 570 10.55 -31.63 -21.04
C THR A 570 11.89 -32.36 -21.12
N THR A 571 12.40 -32.80 -19.97
CA THR A 571 13.63 -33.57 -19.83
C THR A 571 13.32 -34.91 -19.19
N VAL A 572 13.75 -35.99 -19.85
CA VAL A 572 13.59 -37.36 -19.34
C VAL A 572 14.97 -37.93 -19.08
N THR A 573 15.22 -38.35 -17.85
CA THR A 573 16.46 -39.06 -17.48
C THR A 573 16.24 -40.55 -17.67
N ASP A 574 17.10 -41.20 -18.46
CA ASP A 574 17.12 -42.66 -18.55
C ASP A 574 17.93 -43.24 -17.38
N ASP A 575 17.24 -43.94 -16.47
CA ASP A 575 17.82 -44.58 -15.28
C ASP A 575 18.91 -45.63 -15.62
N GLN A 576 18.94 -46.15 -16.85
CA GLN A 576 19.91 -47.16 -17.26
C GLN A 576 21.21 -46.59 -17.84
N ASN A 577 21.16 -45.41 -18.47
CA ASN A 577 22.30 -44.82 -19.18
C ASN A 577 22.78 -43.49 -18.60
N LEU A 578 22.10 -42.94 -17.59
CA LEU A 578 22.40 -41.61 -16.99
C LEU A 578 22.40 -40.47 -18.02
N THR A 579 21.78 -40.67 -19.19
CA THR A 579 21.64 -39.66 -20.25
C THR A 579 20.27 -38.98 -20.13
N ALA A 580 20.26 -37.66 -20.19
CA ALA A 580 19.03 -36.86 -20.20
C ALA A 580 18.63 -36.57 -21.65
N ALA A 581 17.48 -37.09 -22.07
CA ALA A 581 16.89 -36.77 -23.37
C ALA A 581 16.03 -35.50 -23.24
N TYR A 582 16.31 -34.50 -24.08
CA TYR A 582 15.52 -33.27 -24.17
C TYR A 582 14.46 -33.39 -25.26
N TRP A 583 13.24 -32.97 -24.96
CA TRP A 583 12.11 -32.95 -25.88
C TRP A 583 11.59 -31.53 -25.99
N ASN A 584 11.30 -31.07 -27.20
CA ASN A 584 10.77 -29.73 -27.41
C ASN A 584 9.80 -29.62 -28.60
N ALA A 585 9.02 -28.54 -28.58
CA ALA A 585 8.16 -28.09 -29.67
C ALA A 585 7.89 -26.59 -29.50
N SER A 586 7.46 -25.93 -30.58
CA SER A 586 6.99 -24.55 -30.52
C SER A 586 5.60 -24.42 -31.15
N ALA A 587 4.78 -23.52 -30.63
CA ALA A 587 3.46 -23.26 -31.19
C ALA A 587 3.02 -21.80 -30.95
N ASP A 588 2.18 -21.32 -31.87
CA ASP A 588 1.51 -20.03 -31.73
C ASP A 588 0.17 -20.20 -31.01
N VAL A 589 -0.14 -19.19 -30.20
CA VAL A 589 -1.44 -19.02 -29.54
C VAL A 589 -2.00 -17.68 -29.99
N THR A 590 -3.15 -17.68 -30.64
CA THR A 590 -3.72 -16.44 -31.18
C THR A 590 -4.45 -15.64 -30.11
N GLU A 591 -4.54 -14.33 -30.29
CA GLU A 591 -5.35 -13.46 -29.42
C GLU A 591 -6.81 -13.90 -29.37
N ALA A 592 -7.38 -14.33 -30.51
CA ALA A 592 -8.76 -14.81 -30.59
C ALA A 592 -9.04 -16.01 -29.67
N GLN A 593 -8.10 -16.97 -29.61
CA GLN A 593 -8.20 -18.11 -28.70
C GLN A 593 -8.15 -17.67 -27.24
N VAL A 594 -7.25 -16.75 -26.89
CA VAL A 594 -7.07 -16.30 -25.51
C VAL A 594 -8.28 -15.56 -24.97
N ILE A 595 -8.91 -14.71 -25.78
CA ILE A 595 -10.10 -13.94 -25.37
C ILE A 595 -11.40 -14.73 -25.50
N GLY A 596 -11.36 -15.97 -26.01
CA GLY A 596 -12.53 -16.85 -26.18
C GLY A 596 -13.42 -16.47 -27.37
N GLN A 597 -12.83 -15.91 -28.44
CA GLN A 597 -13.51 -15.69 -29.73
C GLN A 597 -13.22 -16.79 -30.75
N ASP A 598 -12.27 -17.66 -30.45
CA ASP A 598 -11.99 -18.89 -31.20
C ASP A 598 -11.79 -20.04 -30.20
N ASP A 599 -12.68 -21.03 -30.25
CA ASP A 599 -12.62 -22.21 -29.38
C ASP A 599 -11.66 -23.29 -29.91
N ALA A 600 -10.94 -23.03 -31.00
CA ALA A 600 -9.97 -23.98 -31.55
C ALA A 600 -8.82 -24.26 -30.58
N THR A 601 -8.53 -25.55 -30.38
CA THR A 601 -7.41 -26.00 -29.55
C THR A 601 -6.09 -25.95 -30.32
N THR A 602 -5.04 -25.43 -29.68
CA THR A 602 -3.68 -25.51 -30.24
C THR A 602 -3.08 -26.89 -29.95
N SER A 603 -2.69 -27.63 -30.99
CA SER A 603 -2.08 -28.97 -30.86
C SER A 603 -0.55 -28.88 -30.84
N VAL A 604 0.11 -29.59 -29.91
CA VAL A 604 1.58 -29.59 -29.78
C VAL A 604 2.13 -31.01 -29.60
N GLU A 605 3.04 -31.45 -30.46
CA GLU A 605 3.73 -32.74 -30.32
C GLU A 605 5.21 -32.51 -30.02
N LEU A 606 5.65 -32.87 -28.81
CA LEU A 606 7.06 -32.76 -28.45
C LEU A 606 7.85 -33.87 -29.12
N THR A 607 8.97 -33.50 -29.75
CA THR A 607 9.88 -34.44 -30.41
C THR A 607 11.23 -34.43 -29.71
N LYS A 608 11.95 -35.56 -29.76
CA LYS A 608 13.28 -35.68 -29.14
C LYS A 608 14.25 -34.79 -29.89
N ALA A 609 14.85 -33.82 -29.19
CA ALA A 609 15.85 -32.95 -29.77
C ALA A 609 17.08 -33.78 -30.18
N SER A 610 17.57 -33.56 -31.39
CA SER A 610 18.80 -34.21 -31.86
C SER A 610 20.00 -33.64 -31.09
N GLU A 611 20.79 -34.51 -30.46
CA GLU A 611 22.07 -34.10 -29.87
C GLU A 611 22.99 -33.63 -31.00
N THR A 612 23.20 -32.31 -31.14
CA THR A 612 24.33 -31.81 -31.92
C THR A 612 25.58 -32.08 -31.10
N PRO A 613 26.53 -32.92 -31.55
CA PRO A 613 27.81 -33.05 -30.88
C PRO A 613 28.50 -31.68 -30.90
N PRO A 614 29.30 -31.32 -29.88
CA PRO A 614 30.27 -30.24 -30.03
C PRO A 614 31.11 -30.51 -31.29
N PRO A 615 31.51 -29.50 -32.08
CA PRO A 615 32.41 -29.75 -33.20
C PRO A 615 33.67 -30.46 -32.70
N ASP A 616 33.98 -31.62 -33.27
CA ASP A 616 35.23 -32.35 -33.03
C ASP A 616 36.42 -31.41 -33.30
N GLY A 617 37.04 -30.89 -32.24
CA GLY A 617 38.15 -29.94 -32.44
C GLY A 617 38.71 -29.17 -31.25
N ALA A 618 38.52 -29.60 -30.00
CA ALA A 618 39.26 -29.02 -28.87
C ALA A 618 39.90 -30.12 -28.02
N GLN A 619 41.06 -30.60 -28.45
CA GLN A 619 41.92 -31.45 -27.64
C GLN A 619 42.41 -30.67 -26.42
N ASN A 620 42.16 -31.24 -25.24
CA ASN A 620 42.89 -30.92 -24.02
C ASN A 620 44.40 -31.15 -24.22
N GLN A 621 45.20 -30.09 -24.14
CA GLN A 621 46.59 -30.21 -23.74
C GLN A 621 46.74 -29.74 -22.29
N THR A 622 46.69 -30.71 -21.38
CA THR A 622 47.33 -30.63 -20.09
C THR A 622 48.84 -30.64 -20.29
N ASN A 623 49.51 -29.52 -19.98
CA ASN A 623 50.95 -29.53 -19.70
C ASN A 623 51.15 -29.07 -18.26
N THR A 624 51.42 -30.04 -17.40
CA THR A 624 52.02 -29.86 -16.09
C THR A 624 53.52 -30.03 -16.29
N ASP A 625 54.30 -28.98 -16.07
CA ASP A 625 55.65 -29.18 -15.54
C ASP A 625 56.15 -27.97 -14.75
N SER A 626 56.87 -28.30 -13.68
CA SER A 626 57.10 -27.46 -12.51
C SER A 626 58.52 -26.90 -12.47
N ASN A 627 58.67 -25.75 -11.80
CA ASN A 627 59.89 -25.21 -11.16
C ASN A 627 61.08 -24.75 -12.02
N GLN A 628 61.35 -23.44 -12.01
CA GLN A 628 62.34 -22.87 -11.08
C GLN A 628 62.21 -21.34 -10.92
N THR A 629 62.36 -20.95 -9.66
CA THR A 629 62.36 -19.62 -9.03
C THR A 629 63.44 -18.65 -9.53
N ASN A 630 63.10 -17.36 -9.59
CA ASN A 630 63.87 -16.36 -8.84
C ASN A 630 63.02 -15.17 -8.40
N ALA A 631 63.14 -14.86 -7.12
CA ALA A 631 62.31 -13.93 -6.36
C ALA A 631 62.78 -12.48 -6.47
N THR A 632 61.84 -11.53 -6.34
CA THR A 632 61.98 -10.43 -5.37
C THR A 632 60.66 -9.66 -5.17
N GLY A 633 60.14 -9.68 -3.92
CA GLY A 633 59.64 -8.47 -3.25
C GLY A 633 58.12 -8.22 -3.12
N ASN A 634 57.50 -8.81 -2.07
CA ASN A 634 56.42 -8.29 -1.18
C ASN A 634 55.25 -7.44 -1.76
N THR A 635 54.03 -7.98 -1.86
CA THR A 635 52.95 -8.19 -0.86
C THR A 635 52.03 -6.99 -0.53
N THR A 636 50.75 -7.26 -0.81
CA THR A 636 49.50 -6.83 -0.15
C THR A 636 49.07 -5.37 -0.21
N ASN A 637 47.94 -5.12 -0.90
CA ASN A 637 46.77 -4.52 -0.24
C ASN A 637 45.47 -4.71 -1.03
N SER A 638 44.56 -5.44 -0.38
CA SER A 638 43.10 -5.32 -0.44
C SER A 638 42.65 -3.85 -0.43
N SER A 639 41.78 -3.46 -1.37
CA SER A 639 41.16 -2.13 -1.39
C SER A 639 39.70 -2.21 -0.99
N ALA A 640 39.43 -1.70 0.21
CA ALA A 640 38.11 -1.47 0.76
C ALA A 640 37.43 -0.23 0.13
N LEU A 641 36.11 -0.19 0.31
CA LEU A 641 35.17 0.92 0.08
C LEU A 641 35.71 2.30 0.49
N PRO A 642 35.35 3.40 -0.21
CA PRO A 642 35.49 4.74 0.33
C PRO A 642 34.25 5.12 1.18
N ALA A 643 34.51 5.53 2.41
CA ALA A 643 33.59 6.27 3.27
C ALA A 643 33.68 7.79 2.96
N PRO A 644 32.64 8.58 3.29
CA PRO A 644 32.55 9.99 2.92
C PRO A 644 33.37 10.88 3.85
N SER A 645 34.04 11.88 3.30
CA SER A 645 34.75 12.91 4.06
C SER A 645 33.84 14.10 4.38
N THR A 646 33.91 14.54 5.62
CA THR A 646 33.34 15.80 6.14
C THR A 646 34.46 16.72 6.61
N SER A 647 34.23 18.03 6.42
CA SER A 647 34.79 19.21 7.13
C SER A 647 36.07 19.87 6.59
N PRO A 648 36.37 21.16 6.94
CA PRO A 648 35.54 22.25 7.49
C PRO A 648 35.68 23.58 6.69
N GLY A 649 34.86 24.59 7.04
CA GLY A 649 34.73 25.88 6.32
C GLY A 649 35.77 26.97 6.63
N GLY A 650 35.64 28.07 5.87
CA GLY A 650 36.31 29.36 6.07
C GLY A 650 35.91 30.37 4.98
N GLN A 651 35.44 31.54 5.41
CA GLN A 651 34.95 32.70 4.64
C GLN A 651 36.07 33.40 3.83
N ASP A 652 35.75 33.99 2.67
CA ASP A 652 35.92 35.44 2.45
C ASP A 652 35.31 35.97 1.13
N ASP A 653 35.04 37.27 1.16
CA ASP A 653 34.32 38.19 0.25
C ASP A 653 34.74 38.24 -1.23
N GLY A 654 33.82 38.75 -2.08
CA GLY A 654 34.21 39.40 -3.35
C GLY A 654 33.10 39.54 -4.40
N SER A 655 32.69 40.76 -4.68
CA SER A 655 31.57 41.17 -5.54
C SER A 655 31.74 40.99 -7.05
N ALA A 656 30.59 40.95 -7.75
CA ALA A 656 30.19 41.77 -8.91
C ALA A 656 29.90 41.05 -10.25
N THR A 657 28.64 41.19 -10.70
CA THR A 657 28.12 41.54 -12.06
C THR A 657 28.48 40.60 -13.24
N ASP A 658 27.64 40.22 -14.21
CA ASP A 658 26.36 40.73 -14.74
C ASP A 658 25.75 39.71 -15.75
N SER A 659 24.49 39.94 -16.13
CA SER A 659 23.78 39.54 -17.38
C SER A 659 23.28 38.08 -17.53
N ALA A 660 22.00 37.71 -17.42
CA ALA A 660 20.71 38.14 -18.04
C ALA A 660 20.35 37.41 -19.36
N ALA A 661 19.25 36.63 -19.33
CA ALA A 661 18.21 36.44 -20.38
C ALA A 661 17.24 35.31 -19.97
N THR A 662 16.11 35.62 -19.32
CA THR A 662 14.74 35.75 -19.89
C THR A 662 14.00 34.43 -20.18
N SER A 663 12.98 34.15 -19.36
CA SER A 663 11.90 33.17 -19.57
C SER A 663 10.58 33.93 -19.80
N PRO A 664 9.72 33.56 -20.77
CA PRO A 664 8.40 34.13 -20.87
C PRO A 664 7.36 33.25 -20.16
N SER A 665 6.55 33.90 -19.33
CA SER A 665 5.26 33.45 -18.81
C SER A 665 4.17 33.49 -19.88
N LEU A 666 3.25 32.53 -19.89
CA LEU A 666 1.98 32.61 -20.62
C LEU A 666 0.85 32.03 -19.76
N ASP A 667 0.20 32.93 -19.02
CA ASP A 667 -1.22 32.86 -18.68
C ASP A 667 -2.03 33.40 -19.88
N ALA A 668 -3.07 32.68 -20.30
CA ALA A 668 -4.39 33.21 -20.71
C ALA A 668 -5.17 32.21 -21.57
N ALA A 669 -6.24 31.63 -21.02
CA ALA A 669 -7.48 31.32 -21.76
C ALA A 669 -8.60 30.92 -20.78
N ALA A 670 -9.29 31.91 -20.23
CA ALA A 670 -10.57 31.74 -19.55
C ALA A 670 -11.52 32.86 -20.01
N ALA A 671 -12.47 32.55 -20.89
CA ALA A 671 -13.78 33.18 -21.02
C ALA A 671 -14.56 32.59 -22.22
N VAL A 672 -15.89 32.58 -22.10
CA VAL A 672 -16.97 32.17 -23.04
C VAL A 672 -17.53 30.79 -22.66
N ALA A 673 -18.79 30.59 -22.24
CA ALA A 673 -19.95 31.47 -22.09
C ALA A 673 -20.94 30.87 -21.06
N ARG A 674 -21.60 31.76 -20.30
CA ARG A 674 -22.89 31.49 -19.64
C ARG A 674 -24.01 31.75 -20.64
N GLY A 675 -25.11 31.00 -20.54
CA GLY A 675 -26.34 31.27 -21.29
C GLY A 675 -27.52 30.40 -20.88
N ALA A 676 -27.95 30.48 -19.61
CA ALA A 676 -29.35 30.49 -19.12
C ALA A 676 -29.34 30.47 -17.58
#